data_AF-A0A1Q3D0X3-F1
#
_entry.id   AF-A0A1Q3D0X3-F1
#
_cell.length_a   1.000
_cell.length_b   1.000
_cell.length_c   1.000
_cell.angle_alpha   90.00
_cell.angle_beta   90.00
_cell.angle_gamma   90.00
#
_symmetry.space_group_name_H-M   'P 1'
#
loop_
_entity.id
_entity.type
_entity.pdbx_description
1 polymer ?
#
loop_
_entity_poly.entity_id
_entity_poly.type
_entity_poly.pdbx_seq_one_letter_code
_entity_poly.pdbx_strand_id
1 'polypeptide(L)'
;MLPSFYNHDCDPNAHIIWIENADAKLKALRDIEEGEELRICYIDASMGHNARQTLLFQGFGFQCSCLRCLSGMGALFLNSFSIAPNKFARVSYKCDRHLLWMRKSSVHCQLGGNAGRSSGISSVLKEMSTSLSSEHSSATLMDAGSLVLSPNGKSQAEIAVKDLVPYGGPTTSIVELQDGIGIVKYLRGKVFFITGATGFLAKVFIEKILRTVPDVGKIFVLIKAKNREAAMERLKSEIINAELFKCLRQTYGKSYQAFMLRKLVPVVGNVCESNLGIEEDLANVMAKEVDIIVNSAANTTFDERYDVAIDINTRGPCHLMGFAKQCTKLKLFLQVSTAYVNGQRQGKIMEKPFCIGDNIAREFVRDITPRFLPILDIQNEIELATNSKENFEENSVAQKMKELGLQRARKYGWQDTYVFTKAMGEMMIDNMRGDIPVVVIRPSVIESTCNEPFPGWMEGNRMMDPIVLYYGKGQLSGFLVDPNGVLDVVPADMVVNATLAAIARHGMAKKPGINVYQIASSVVNPLVFEDLARLLYEHYNSFPCVDSKGRPIHVPSMKLFSSMEDFSAHLWRDAIQRSGLTAMSTSNAKLSQKLEVICRKSVEQAKYLANIYEPYTFYGGRFDNSNTQRLMDSMSEGEKMKFGFDVGSIDWKDYITNVHIPGLRRHVMKGRGMCG
;
A
#
# COMPACT_ATOMS: atom_id res chain seq x y z
N MET A 1 2.68 12.69 -16.61
CA MET A 1 3.73 13.35 -15.82
C MET A 1 3.43 14.85 -15.78
N LEU A 2 3.88 15.58 -14.76
CA LEU A 2 4.12 17.02 -14.90
C LEU A 2 5.49 17.18 -15.59
N PRO A 3 5.72 18.22 -16.42
CA PRO A 3 7.06 18.49 -16.92
C PRO A 3 8.00 18.83 -15.75
N SER A 4 9.23 18.33 -15.78
CA SER A 4 10.26 18.76 -14.84
C SER A 4 10.69 20.18 -15.18
N PHE A 5 10.73 21.07 -14.18
CA PHE A 5 11.18 22.47 -14.34
C PHE A 5 12.71 22.61 -14.46
N TYR A 6 13.41 21.50 -14.71
CA TYR A 6 14.84 21.41 -14.89
C TYR A 6 15.18 20.11 -15.62
N ASN A 7 16.27 20.11 -16.39
CA ASN A 7 16.73 18.97 -17.18
C ASN A 7 18.11 18.47 -16.73
N HIS A 8 18.49 17.28 -17.20
CA HIS A 8 19.80 16.71 -16.90
C HIS A 8 20.90 17.33 -17.78
N ASP A 9 21.99 17.79 -17.16
CA ASP A 9 23.26 18.03 -17.85
C ASP A 9 24.44 17.56 -16.99
N CYS A 10 25.48 17.04 -17.63
CA CYS A 10 26.77 16.78 -16.99
C CYS A 10 27.58 18.07 -16.74
N ASP A 11 27.17 19.22 -17.26
CA ASP A 11 27.66 20.56 -16.92
C ASP A 11 26.51 21.45 -16.38
N PRO A 12 26.11 21.24 -15.11
CA PRO A 12 24.93 21.87 -14.55
C PRO A 12 25.14 23.34 -14.18
N ASN A 13 24.13 24.19 -14.38
CA ASN A 13 24.09 25.56 -13.86
C ASN A 13 23.40 25.66 -12.48
N ALA A 14 22.70 24.61 -12.04
CA ALA A 14 22.09 24.52 -10.71
C ALA A 14 22.39 23.18 -10.02
N HIS A 15 22.40 23.20 -8.69
CA HIS A 15 22.54 22.02 -7.84
C HIS A 15 21.26 21.80 -7.03
N ILE A 16 20.76 20.56 -7.02
CA ILE A 16 19.57 20.17 -6.26
C ILE A 16 19.93 19.79 -4.83
N ILE A 17 19.25 20.39 -3.86
CA ILE A 17 19.39 20.08 -2.43
C ILE A 17 18.06 19.49 -1.97
N TRP A 18 18.02 18.17 -1.86
CA TRP A 18 16.91 17.44 -1.26
C TRP A 18 16.89 17.70 0.24
N ILE A 19 15.75 18.17 0.75
CA ILE A 19 15.54 18.46 2.16
C ILE A 19 14.80 17.30 2.81
N GLU A 20 13.77 16.79 2.12
CA GLU A 20 13.04 15.58 2.45
C GLU A 20 12.70 14.79 1.17
N ASN A 21 12.06 13.63 1.29
CA ASN A 21 11.79 12.72 0.15
C ASN A 21 10.90 13.30 -0.97
N ALA A 22 10.27 14.45 -0.76
CA ALA A 22 9.42 15.13 -1.76
C ALA A 22 9.85 16.58 -2.07
N ASP A 23 10.65 17.23 -1.22
CA ASP A 23 10.99 18.65 -1.31
C ASP A 23 12.46 18.89 -1.67
N ALA A 24 12.68 19.71 -2.70
CA ALA A 24 13.99 20.05 -3.22
C ALA A 24 14.16 21.56 -3.40
N LYS A 25 15.30 22.11 -2.92
CA LYS A 25 15.73 23.47 -3.26
C LYS A 25 16.79 23.43 -4.35
N LEU A 26 16.57 24.17 -5.42
CA LEU A 26 17.60 24.44 -6.42
C LEU A 26 18.49 25.59 -5.96
N LYS A 27 19.80 25.39 -6.00
CA LYS A 27 20.81 26.40 -5.72
C LYS A 27 21.63 26.62 -6.99
N ALA A 28 21.58 27.83 -7.55
CA ALA A 28 22.41 28.19 -8.69
C ALA A 28 23.92 28.03 -8.36
N LEU A 29 24.68 27.51 -9.32
CA LEU A 29 26.13 27.29 -9.22
C LEU A 29 26.94 28.49 -9.76
N ARG A 30 26.31 29.28 -10.64
CA ARG A 30 26.74 30.59 -11.14
C ARG A 30 25.50 31.46 -11.33
N ASP A 31 25.67 32.71 -11.76
CA ASP A 31 24.56 33.51 -12.24
C ASP A 31 23.93 32.85 -13.48
N ILE A 32 22.60 32.90 -13.57
CA ILE A 32 21.77 32.28 -14.61
C ILE A 32 20.97 33.39 -15.27
N GLU A 33 21.05 33.50 -16.59
CA GLU A 33 20.41 34.59 -17.35
C GLU A 33 18.91 34.34 -17.53
N GLU A 34 18.12 35.40 -17.75
CA GLU A 34 16.69 35.29 -18.00
C GLU A 34 16.44 34.52 -19.30
N GLY A 35 15.66 33.43 -19.22
CA GLY A 35 15.44 32.50 -20.32
C GLY A 35 16.47 31.35 -20.43
N GLU A 36 17.53 31.33 -19.61
CA GLU A 36 18.43 30.17 -19.57
C GLU A 36 17.77 28.98 -18.84
N GLU A 37 17.79 27.80 -19.47
CA GLU A 37 17.25 26.57 -18.89
C GLU A 37 18.01 26.13 -17.63
N LEU A 38 17.27 25.72 -16.59
CA LEU A 38 17.85 25.13 -15.38
C LEU A 38 18.31 23.69 -15.63
N ARG A 39 19.60 23.45 -15.48
CA ARG A 39 20.26 22.17 -15.73
C ARG A 39 20.93 21.66 -14.46
N ILE A 40 20.62 20.43 -14.05
CA ILE A 40 21.21 19.76 -12.89
C ILE A 40 21.90 18.45 -13.30
N CYS A 41 22.93 18.03 -12.58
CA CYS A 41 23.50 16.69 -12.77
C CYS A 41 22.85 15.71 -11.80
N TYR A 42 22.35 14.58 -12.32
CA TYR A 42 21.68 13.54 -11.51
C TYR A 42 22.66 12.63 -10.76
N ILE A 43 23.96 12.81 -11.03
CA ILE A 43 25.09 12.03 -10.54
C ILE A 43 26.26 12.98 -10.27
N ASP A 44 27.38 12.48 -9.73
CA ASP A 44 28.55 13.30 -9.50
C ASP A 44 29.20 13.75 -10.83
N ALA A 45 29.12 15.06 -11.10
CA ALA A 45 29.67 15.69 -12.30
C ALA A 45 31.21 15.65 -12.35
N SER A 46 31.92 15.36 -11.26
CA SER A 46 33.38 15.21 -11.26
C SER A 46 33.84 13.87 -11.86
N MET A 47 32.96 12.87 -11.96
CA MET A 47 33.28 11.55 -12.51
C MET A 47 33.64 11.59 -14.01
N GLY A 48 34.49 10.65 -14.44
CA GLY A 48 34.88 10.49 -15.85
C GLY A 48 33.73 10.07 -16.78
N HIS A 49 33.83 10.39 -18.08
CA HIS A 49 32.75 10.23 -19.07
C HIS A 49 32.05 8.86 -19.02
N ASN A 50 32.79 7.76 -19.16
CA ASN A 50 32.20 6.42 -19.24
C ASN A 50 31.47 6.03 -17.94
N ALA A 51 31.99 6.44 -16.78
CA ALA A 51 31.35 6.20 -15.50
C ALA A 51 30.05 7.02 -15.36
N ARG A 52 30.02 8.26 -15.88
CA ARG A 52 28.79 9.06 -15.95
C ARG A 52 27.74 8.43 -16.86
N GLN A 53 28.11 8.03 -18.08
CA GLN A 53 27.18 7.37 -19.02
C GLN A 53 26.62 6.06 -18.45
N THR A 54 27.47 5.26 -17.81
CA THR A 54 27.06 3.98 -17.20
C THR A 54 26.05 4.20 -16.08
N LEU A 55 26.29 5.16 -15.17
CA LEU A 55 25.37 5.47 -14.08
C LEU A 55 24.05 6.11 -14.56
N LEU A 56 24.08 6.95 -15.59
CA LEU A 56 22.86 7.52 -16.16
C LEU A 56 22.01 6.45 -16.87
N PHE A 57 22.64 5.54 -17.61
CA PHE A 57 21.95 4.44 -18.26
C PHE A 57 21.37 3.44 -17.24
N GLN A 58 22.16 3.03 -16.25
CA GLN A 58 21.73 2.05 -15.23
C GLN A 58 20.76 2.63 -14.19
N GLY A 59 20.93 3.90 -13.80
CA GLY A 59 20.11 4.55 -12.77
C GLY A 59 18.87 5.27 -13.29
N PHE A 60 18.92 5.81 -14.52
CA PHE A 60 17.89 6.67 -15.09
C PHE A 60 17.43 6.26 -16.51
N GLY A 61 18.01 5.21 -17.09
CA GLY A 61 17.53 4.61 -18.35
C GLY A 61 17.91 5.35 -19.63
N PHE A 62 18.80 6.34 -19.59
CA PHE A 62 19.20 7.13 -20.77
C PHE A 62 20.71 7.36 -20.85
N GLN A 63 21.22 7.60 -22.06
CA GLN A 63 22.58 8.10 -22.30
C GLN A 63 22.52 9.62 -22.52
N CYS A 64 23.46 10.35 -21.90
CA CYS A 64 23.45 11.81 -21.93
C CYS A 64 24.24 12.34 -23.14
N SER A 65 23.57 13.10 -23.99
CA SER A 65 24.13 13.75 -25.19
C SER A 65 24.40 15.25 -25.00
N CYS A 66 24.64 15.71 -23.77
CA CYS A 66 24.97 17.11 -23.52
C CYS A 66 26.33 17.51 -24.09
N LEU A 67 26.61 18.81 -24.19
CA LEU A 67 27.84 19.33 -24.80
C LEU A 67 29.11 18.76 -24.16
N ARG A 68 29.13 18.58 -22.83
CA ARG A 68 30.26 17.99 -22.09
C ARG A 68 30.46 16.49 -22.34
N CYS A 69 29.41 15.78 -22.77
CA CYS A 69 29.50 14.36 -23.15
C CYS A 69 29.85 14.19 -24.63
N LEU A 70 29.32 15.06 -25.51
CA LEU A 70 29.70 15.09 -26.93
C LEU A 70 31.19 15.43 -27.11
N SER A 71 31.69 16.45 -26.40
CA SER A 71 33.11 16.82 -26.39
C SER A 71 34.03 15.80 -25.71
N GLY A 72 33.47 14.77 -25.06
CA GLY A 72 34.22 13.67 -24.45
C GLY A 72 34.45 12.48 -25.39
N MET A 73 33.78 12.44 -26.54
CA MET A 73 34.08 11.50 -27.62
C MET A 73 35.15 12.12 -28.52
N GLY A 74 36.22 11.36 -28.78
CA GLY A 74 37.45 11.89 -29.38
C GLY A 74 37.21 12.62 -30.70
N ALA A 75 37.64 13.88 -30.76
CA ALA A 75 37.57 14.70 -31.96
C ALA A 75 38.57 14.18 -33.02
N LEU A 76 38.04 13.44 -34.00
CA LEU A 76 38.69 13.17 -35.28
C LEU A 76 37.66 13.38 -36.40
N PHE A 77 37.50 14.62 -36.85
CA PHE A 77 37.70 15.01 -38.27
C PHE A 77 37.59 16.55 -38.41
N LEU A 78 38.20 17.07 -39.47
CA LEU A 78 38.44 18.50 -39.67
C LEU A 78 37.17 19.29 -40.05
N ASN A 79 37.09 20.55 -39.60
CA ASN A 79 37.17 21.67 -40.54
C ASN A 79 37.58 22.99 -39.88
N SER A 80 38.41 23.74 -40.61
CA SER A 80 38.90 25.11 -40.37
C SER A 80 37.79 26.11 -39.96
N PHE A 81 38.06 27.10 -39.10
CA PHE A 81 38.75 28.34 -39.47
C PHE A 81 39.51 29.06 -38.31
N SER A 82 40.44 29.91 -38.71
CA SER A 82 41.52 30.58 -37.96
C SER A 82 41.19 31.29 -36.64
N ILE A 83 42.16 31.27 -35.72
CA ILE A 83 42.30 32.25 -34.63
C ILE A 83 43.20 33.41 -35.09
N ALA A 84 42.83 34.65 -34.78
CA ALA A 84 43.74 35.79 -34.71
C ALA A 84 43.38 36.69 -33.50
N PRO A 85 44.33 37.41 -32.87
CA PRO A 85 44.23 37.73 -31.44
C PRO A 85 44.19 39.24 -31.09
N ASN A 86 43.96 39.50 -29.79
CA ASN A 86 44.21 40.75 -29.05
C ASN A 86 43.41 42.01 -29.42
N LYS A 87 42.77 42.61 -28.40
CA LYS A 87 43.11 43.97 -27.95
C LYS A 87 42.58 44.30 -26.54
N PHE A 88 43.47 44.82 -25.71
CA PHE A 88 43.13 45.56 -24.48
C PHE A 88 42.53 46.93 -24.83
N ALA A 89 41.59 47.41 -24.01
CA ALA A 89 41.30 48.84 -23.86
C ALA A 89 40.93 49.18 -22.40
N ARG A 90 41.68 50.11 -21.78
CA ARG A 90 41.28 50.87 -20.58
C ARG A 90 40.26 51.95 -20.99
N VAL A 91 39.47 52.58 -20.11
CA VAL A 91 39.87 53.66 -19.17
C VAL A 91 38.71 53.98 -18.19
N SER A 92 39.06 54.39 -16.96
CA SER A 92 38.19 54.72 -15.81
C SER A 92 37.59 56.14 -15.86
N TYR A 93 36.51 56.50 -15.16
CA TYR A 93 36.26 56.53 -13.69
C TYR A 93 34.72 56.61 -13.39
N LYS A 94 34.13 56.84 -12.18
CA LYS A 94 34.57 57.29 -10.84
C LYS A 94 33.56 56.87 -9.73
N CYS A 95 33.82 57.26 -8.47
CA CYS A 95 32.95 57.21 -7.28
C CYS A 95 31.80 58.26 -7.31
N ASP A 96 30.79 58.28 -6.42
CA ASP A 96 30.78 57.78 -5.03
C ASP A 96 29.38 57.54 -4.38
N ARG A 97 29.38 56.85 -3.23
CA ARG A 97 28.33 56.74 -2.17
C ARG A 97 26.91 56.22 -2.49
N HIS A 98 26.56 55.04 -1.95
CA HIS A 98 25.95 54.91 -0.60
C HIS A 98 25.88 53.43 -0.15
N LEU A 99 25.94 53.17 1.17
CA LEU A 99 25.77 51.83 1.74
C LEU A 99 24.31 51.35 1.60
N LEU A 100 24.10 50.05 1.36
CA LEU A 100 23.06 49.23 2.03
C LEU A 100 23.20 47.72 1.72
N TRP A 101 23.41 46.95 2.80
CA TRP A 101 23.02 45.55 3.05
C TRP A 101 22.78 44.59 1.84
N MET A 102 23.72 43.67 1.58
CA MET A 102 23.47 42.50 0.71
C MET A 102 22.58 41.45 1.39
N ARG A 103 21.35 41.27 0.89
CA ARG A 103 20.57 40.03 1.07
C ARG A 103 20.83 39.08 -0.11
N LYS A 104 21.07 37.80 0.18
CA LYS A 104 21.11 36.74 -0.85
C LYS A 104 19.68 36.43 -1.29
N SER A 105 19.41 36.53 -2.59
CA SER A 105 18.10 36.21 -3.17
C SER A 105 17.86 34.70 -3.18
N SER A 106 16.90 34.23 -2.37
CA SER A 106 16.29 32.91 -2.52
C SER A 106 15.04 33.04 -3.39
N VAL A 107 15.04 32.41 -4.57
CA VAL A 107 13.83 32.34 -5.41
C VAL A 107 12.84 31.36 -4.77
N HIS A 108 11.57 31.76 -4.66
CA HIS A 108 10.45 30.91 -4.27
C HIS A 108 9.37 31.03 -5.35
N CYS A 109 8.86 29.90 -5.83
CA CYS A 109 7.70 29.88 -6.73
C CYS A 109 6.44 29.56 -5.92
N GLN A 110 5.44 30.44 -5.98
CA GLN A 110 4.09 30.18 -5.51
C GLN A 110 3.22 29.68 -6.67
N LEU A 111 2.22 28.85 -6.37
CA LEU A 111 1.22 28.36 -7.31
C LEU A 111 -0.11 29.11 -7.13
N GLY A 112 -0.51 29.91 -8.12
CA GLY A 112 -1.88 30.43 -8.23
C GLY A 112 -2.00 31.74 -9.03
N GLY A 113 -2.94 31.81 -9.98
CA GLY A 113 -3.39 33.09 -10.58
C GLY A 113 -3.62 33.09 -12.10
N ASN A 114 -4.87 33.31 -12.51
CA ASN A 114 -5.40 33.33 -13.88
C ASN A 114 -4.73 34.29 -14.90
N ALA A 115 -4.60 33.82 -16.16
CA ALA A 115 -4.84 34.52 -17.44
C ALA A 115 -4.63 33.51 -18.60
N GLY A 116 -5.23 33.57 -19.79
CA GLY A 116 -6.27 34.43 -20.40
C GLY A 116 -6.66 33.83 -21.79
N ARG A 117 -7.78 34.23 -22.40
CA ARG A 117 -8.29 33.65 -23.68
C ARG A 117 -7.58 34.20 -24.93
N SER A 118 -7.30 33.31 -25.89
CA SER A 118 -7.33 33.53 -27.36
C SER A 118 -7.46 32.14 -28.04
N SER A 119 -8.40 31.78 -28.92
CA SER A 119 -9.02 32.36 -30.13
C SER A 119 -8.30 32.01 -31.44
N GLY A 120 -8.92 31.16 -32.28
CA GLY A 120 -8.44 30.71 -33.61
C GLY A 120 -8.73 29.21 -33.81
N ILE A 121 -9.90 28.75 -34.32
CA ILE A 121 -10.50 28.86 -35.68
C ILE A 121 -9.88 27.90 -36.72
N SER A 122 -10.77 27.25 -37.50
CA SER A 122 -10.56 26.36 -38.66
C SER A 122 -10.33 24.87 -38.31
N SER A 123 -11.31 23.97 -38.45
CA SER A 123 -12.00 23.43 -39.66
C SER A 123 -11.12 22.43 -40.44
N VAL A 124 -11.56 21.18 -40.67
CA VAL A 124 -12.38 20.70 -41.81
C VAL A 124 -12.84 19.24 -41.46
N LEU A 125 -14.16 18.92 -41.38
CA LEU A 125 -14.98 18.20 -42.39
C LEU A 125 -14.28 16.98 -43.06
N LYS A 126 -14.88 15.80 -43.30
CA LYS A 126 -16.28 15.41 -43.53
C LYS A 126 -16.46 13.87 -43.41
N GLU A 127 -17.69 13.40 -43.17
CA GLU A 127 -18.40 12.20 -43.75
C GLU A 127 -17.62 10.92 -44.18
N MET A 128 -18.17 9.68 -44.17
CA MET A 128 -19.47 9.09 -43.81
C MET A 128 -19.31 7.55 -43.76
N SER A 129 -20.11 6.83 -42.98
CA SER A 129 -20.85 5.62 -43.44
C SER A 129 -21.66 5.00 -42.29
N THR A 130 -22.80 4.41 -42.65
CA THR A 130 -23.84 3.89 -41.74
C THR A 130 -24.31 2.51 -42.18
N SER A 131 -25.00 1.81 -41.26
CA SER A 131 -25.80 0.59 -41.52
C SER A 131 -24.97 -0.70 -41.71
N LEU A 132 -25.45 -1.92 -41.41
CA LEU A 132 -26.83 -2.41 -41.19
C LEU A 132 -26.86 -3.56 -40.14
N SER A 133 -28.06 -3.90 -39.66
CA SER A 133 -28.38 -4.99 -38.73
C SER A 133 -28.67 -6.33 -39.42
N SER A 134 -28.62 -7.43 -38.67
CA SER A 134 -29.53 -8.59 -38.86
C SER A 134 -29.64 -9.45 -37.60
N GLU A 135 -30.81 -10.04 -37.39
CA GLU A 135 -31.16 -10.96 -36.31
C GLU A 135 -31.10 -12.41 -36.79
N HIS A 136 -31.05 -13.40 -35.88
CA HIS A 136 -31.81 -14.67 -35.98
C HIS A 136 -31.81 -15.44 -34.65
N SER A 137 -32.61 -16.52 -34.56
CA SER A 137 -33.35 -16.90 -33.34
C SER A 137 -33.37 -18.43 -33.03
N SER A 138 -33.88 -18.77 -31.83
CA SER A 138 -34.31 -20.11 -31.36
C SER A 138 -33.19 -21.14 -31.02
N ALA A 139 -33.39 -22.21 -30.21
CA ALA A 139 -34.62 -22.77 -29.63
C ALA A 139 -34.40 -23.44 -28.25
N THR A 140 -35.52 -23.76 -27.57
CA THR A 140 -35.64 -24.45 -26.26
C THR A 140 -35.74 -25.98 -26.43
N LEU A 141 -35.40 -26.78 -25.40
CA LEU A 141 -36.04 -28.09 -25.14
C LEU A 141 -35.92 -28.49 -23.65
N MET A 142 -36.93 -29.20 -23.15
CA MET A 142 -37.01 -29.84 -21.82
C MET A 142 -36.98 -31.36 -22.01
N ASP A 143 -36.51 -32.14 -21.02
CA ASP A 143 -37.29 -33.28 -20.47
C ASP A 143 -36.69 -33.84 -19.15
N ALA A 144 -37.30 -34.91 -18.63
CA ALA A 144 -37.72 -35.03 -17.24
C ALA A 144 -37.62 -36.47 -16.66
N GLY A 145 -37.93 -36.61 -15.35
CA GLY A 145 -38.10 -37.89 -14.64
C GLY A 145 -36.82 -38.47 -14.01
N SER A 146 -36.87 -39.26 -12.94
CA SER A 146 -38.03 -39.71 -12.16
C SER A 146 -37.67 -40.01 -10.68
N LEU A 147 -38.70 -40.28 -9.89
CA LEU A 147 -38.75 -40.55 -8.45
C LEU A 147 -38.05 -41.85 -8.03
N VAL A 148 -37.80 -42.06 -6.71
CA VAL A 148 -38.42 -43.12 -5.86
C VAL A 148 -37.69 -43.36 -4.50
N LEU A 149 -38.45 -43.14 -3.41
CA LEU A 149 -38.51 -43.80 -2.08
C LEU A 149 -37.28 -44.02 -1.15
N SER A 150 -37.45 -43.58 0.11
CA SER A 150 -36.79 -44.09 1.35
C SER A 150 -37.35 -45.46 1.78
N PRO A 151 -36.74 -46.16 2.78
CA PRO A 151 -37.28 -46.06 4.15
C PRO A 151 -36.31 -46.26 5.35
N ASN A 152 -36.66 -45.60 6.47
CA ASN A 152 -36.46 -45.89 7.91
C ASN A 152 -35.50 -47.00 8.44
N GLY A 153 -34.77 -46.66 9.51
CA GLY A 153 -34.22 -47.58 10.53
C GLY A 153 -33.91 -46.84 11.85
N LYS A 154 -34.18 -47.43 13.03
CA LYS A 154 -34.16 -46.78 14.37
C LYS A 154 -33.09 -47.36 15.32
N SER A 155 -32.45 -46.51 16.14
CA SER A 155 -32.14 -46.71 17.59
C SER A 155 -31.22 -45.57 18.10
N GLN A 156 -31.68 -44.61 18.92
CA GLN A 156 -31.83 -44.63 20.39
C GLN A 156 -30.55 -44.84 21.23
N ALA A 157 -30.10 -43.77 21.89
CA ALA A 157 -29.57 -43.76 23.28
C ALA A 157 -29.57 -42.31 23.81
N GLU A 158 -30.27 -42.04 24.92
CA GLU A 158 -30.31 -40.73 25.57
C GLU A 158 -29.29 -40.64 26.71
N ILE A 159 -28.67 -39.46 26.91
CA ILE A 159 -28.18 -39.02 28.22
C ILE A 159 -28.59 -37.54 28.39
N ALA A 160 -29.44 -37.28 29.39
CA ALA A 160 -29.72 -35.93 29.90
C ALA A 160 -28.59 -35.50 30.88
N VAL A 161 -28.34 -34.23 31.20
CA VAL A 161 -29.25 -33.24 31.78
C VAL A 161 -28.74 -31.80 31.58
N LYS A 162 -29.66 -30.92 31.15
CA LYS A 162 -29.85 -29.48 31.48
C LYS A 162 -28.67 -28.66 32.06
N ASP A 163 -28.31 -27.56 31.39
CA ASP A 163 -28.87 -26.21 31.67
C ASP A 163 -28.09 -25.09 30.92
N LEU A 164 -28.49 -24.79 29.68
CA LEU A 164 -28.20 -23.49 29.02
C LEU A 164 -29.34 -23.16 28.05
N VAL A 165 -29.91 -21.95 28.19
CA VAL A 165 -31.00 -21.45 27.34
C VAL A 165 -30.42 -20.90 26.03
N PRO A 166 -30.78 -21.43 24.85
CA PRO A 166 -30.32 -20.88 23.58
C PRO A 166 -31.24 -19.76 23.09
N TYR A 167 -30.67 -18.57 22.85
CA TYR A 167 -31.34 -17.53 22.08
C TYR A 167 -31.39 -17.97 20.61
N GLY A 168 -32.58 -18.00 20.01
CA GLY A 168 -32.81 -18.72 18.75
C GLY A 168 -32.09 -18.16 17.52
N GLY A 169 -31.09 -18.88 17.03
CA GLY A 169 -30.63 -18.80 15.63
C GLY A 169 -31.45 -19.74 14.72
N PRO A 170 -31.58 -19.45 13.42
CA PRO A 170 -32.30 -20.32 12.50
C PRO A 170 -31.54 -21.65 12.32
N THR A 171 -32.25 -22.76 12.49
CA THR A 171 -31.72 -24.12 12.28
C THR A 171 -31.45 -24.38 10.80
N THR A 172 -30.19 -24.24 10.39
CA THR A 172 -29.70 -24.69 9.08
C THR A 172 -29.84 -26.21 8.99
N SER A 173 -30.63 -26.70 8.04
CA SER A 173 -30.87 -28.14 7.89
C SER A 173 -29.62 -28.87 7.39
N ILE A 174 -29.37 -30.07 7.91
CA ILE A 174 -28.18 -30.92 7.63
C ILE A 174 -27.91 -31.12 6.12
N VAL A 175 -28.94 -30.99 5.27
CA VAL A 175 -28.84 -31.13 3.80
C VAL A 175 -28.02 -30.00 3.14
N GLU A 176 -27.97 -28.78 3.69
CA GLU A 176 -27.22 -27.66 3.08
C GLU A 176 -25.69 -27.79 3.24
N LEU A 177 -25.21 -28.68 4.12
CA LEU A 177 -23.77 -28.85 4.40
C LEU A 177 -22.98 -29.55 3.28
N GLN A 178 -23.64 -30.24 2.34
CA GLN A 178 -22.94 -30.91 1.24
C GLN A 178 -22.60 -29.99 0.06
N ASP A 179 -23.36 -28.91 -0.16
CA ASP A 179 -23.20 -28.01 -1.31
C ASP A 179 -22.25 -26.81 -1.05
N GLY A 180 -21.87 -26.56 0.20
CA GLY A 180 -20.92 -25.50 0.58
C GLY A 180 -21.47 -24.07 0.50
N ILE A 181 -20.61 -23.09 0.24
CA ILE A 181 -21.01 -21.67 0.10
C ILE A 181 -21.60 -21.40 -1.30
N GLY A 182 -21.09 -22.08 -2.33
CA GLY A 182 -21.38 -21.79 -3.73
C GLY A 182 -20.60 -20.58 -4.27
N ILE A 183 -19.35 -20.34 -3.82
CA ILE A 183 -18.55 -19.13 -4.13
C ILE A 183 -18.54 -18.82 -5.64
N VAL A 184 -18.15 -19.78 -6.47
CA VAL A 184 -18.10 -19.60 -7.94
C VAL A 184 -19.49 -19.33 -8.51
N LYS A 185 -20.51 -20.05 -8.04
CA LYS A 185 -21.91 -19.93 -8.51
C LYS A 185 -22.47 -18.55 -8.21
N TYR A 186 -22.18 -17.99 -7.04
CA TYR A 186 -22.61 -16.65 -6.63
C TYR A 186 -21.96 -15.53 -7.45
N LEU A 187 -20.66 -15.65 -7.71
CA LEU A 187 -19.85 -14.62 -8.38
C LEU A 187 -20.07 -14.53 -9.91
N ARG A 188 -20.70 -15.55 -10.53
CA ARG A 188 -21.05 -15.53 -11.95
C ARG A 188 -21.96 -14.35 -12.30
N GLY A 189 -21.62 -13.64 -13.38
CA GLY A 189 -22.36 -12.46 -13.86
C GLY A 189 -22.29 -11.22 -12.97
N LYS A 190 -21.69 -11.28 -11.77
CA LYS A 190 -21.67 -10.17 -10.81
C LYS A 190 -20.85 -8.99 -11.29
N VAL A 191 -21.42 -7.79 -11.20
CA VAL A 191 -20.73 -6.54 -11.51
C VAL A 191 -20.12 -5.96 -10.24
N PHE A 192 -18.81 -5.71 -10.28
CA PHE A 192 -18.05 -5.17 -9.16
C PHE A 192 -17.74 -3.70 -9.35
N PHE A 193 -17.66 -2.96 -8.25
CA PHE A 193 -16.97 -1.68 -8.17
C PHE A 193 -15.89 -1.74 -7.08
N ILE A 194 -14.62 -1.55 -7.47
CA ILE A 194 -13.46 -1.72 -6.59
C ILE A 194 -12.69 -0.41 -6.48
N THR A 195 -12.53 0.09 -5.26
CA THR A 195 -11.64 1.22 -4.95
C THR A 195 -10.25 0.70 -4.55
N GLY A 196 -9.20 1.47 -4.81
CA GLY A 196 -7.83 1.04 -4.50
C GLY A 196 -7.34 -0.12 -5.37
N ALA A 197 -7.94 -0.34 -6.54
CA ALA A 197 -7.67 -1.47 -7.44
C ALA A 197 -6.20 -1.58 -7.89
N THR A 198 -5.45 -0.48 -7.88
CA THR A 198 -4.01 -0.45 -8.17
C THR A 198 -3.12 -0.80 -6.98
N GLY A 199 -3.70 -1.13 -5.82
CA GLY A 199 -2.97 -1.58 -4.62
C GLY A 199 -2.82 -3.09 -4.56
N PHE A 200 -1.75 -3.56 -3.90
CA PHE A 200 -1.34 -4.96 -3.75
C PHE A 200 -2.51 -5.95 -3.54
N LEU A 201 -3.25 -5.85 -2.42
CA LEU A 201 -4.34 -6.80 -2.11
C LEU A 201 -5.44 -6.81 -3.17
N ALA A 202 -5.84 -5.63 -3.66
CA ALA A 202 -6.88 -5.50 -4.66
C ALA A 202 -6.48 -6.12 -6.01
N LYS A 203 -5.19 -6.09 -6.37
CA LYS A 203 -4.68 -6.83 -7.54
C LYS A 203 -4.80 -8.34 -7.36
N VAL A 204 -4.41 -8.90 -6.20
CA VAL A 204 -4.58 -10.34 -5.90
C VAL A 204 -6.06 -10.73 -5.97
N PHE A 205 -6.94 -9.87 -5.44
CA PHE A 205 -8.40 -10.07 -5.48
C PHE A 205 -8.94 -10.12 -6.92
N ILE A 206 -8.53 -9.16 -7.77
CA ILE A 206 -8.93 -9.11 -9.19
C ILE A 206 -8.35 -10.31 -9.96
N GLU A 207 -7.09 -10.68 -9.75
CA GLU A 207 -6.49 -11.88 -10.36
C GLU A 207 -7.29 -13.13 -10.01
N LYS A 208 -7.54 -13.34 -8.71
CA LYS A 208 -8.25 -14.52 -8.21
C LYS A 208 -9.63 -14.62 -8.84
N ILE A 209 -10.41 -13.53 -8.87
CA ILE A 209 -11.72 -13.50 -9.53
C ILE A 209 -11.58 -13.90 -11.01
N LEU A 210 -10.72 -13.22 -11.77
CA LEU A 210 -10.63 -13.42 -13.21
C LEU A 210 -10.11 -14.81 -13.60
N ARG A 211 -9.22 -15.40 -12.78
CA ARG A 211 -8.70 -16.76 -12.98
C ARG A 211 -9.68 -17.85 -12.56
N THR A 212 -10.46 -17.63 -11.51
CA THR A 212 -11.31 -18.69 -10.92
C THR A 212 -12.79 -18.62 -11.30
N VAL A 213 -13.26 -17.44 -11.73
CA VAL A 213 -14.64 -17.13 -12.16
C VAL A 213 -14.60 -16.24 -13.42
N PRO A 214 -14.15 -16.77 -14.59
CA PRO A 214 -14.02 -15.99 -15.82
C PRO A 214 -15.38 -15.44 -16.32
N ASP A 215 -16.49 -16.02 -15.88
CA ASP A 215 -17.87 -15.60 -16.18
C ASP A 215 -18.39 -14.49 -15.24
N VAL A 216 -17.54 -13.88 -14.39
CA VAL A 216 -17.88 -12.66 -13.64
C VAL A 216 -18.34 -11.54 -14.59
N GLY A 217 -19.10 -10.56 -14.12
CA GLY A 217 -19.45 -9.37 -14.90
C GLY A 217 -18.25 -8.47 -15.20
N LYS A 218 -18.52 -7.20 -15.49
CA LYS A 218 -17.46 -6.18 -15.53
C LYS A 218 -17.07 -5.75 -14.12
N ILE A 219 -15.82 -5.34 -13.96
CA ILE A 219 -15.23 -4.81 -12.74
C ILE A 219 -14.90 -3.34 -13.03
N PHE A 220 -15.69 -2.43 -12.49
CA PHE A 220 -15.36 -1.01 -12.45
C PHE A 220 -14.21 -0.81 -11.45
N VAL A 221 -13.11 -0.22 -11.89
CA VAL A 221 -11.93 0.02 -11.05
C VAL A 221 -11.69 1.53 -10.89
N LEU A 222 -11.81 2.04 -9.67
CA LEU A 222 -11.58 3.46 -9.38
C LEU A 222 -10.09 3.78 -9.43
N ILE A 223 -9.70 4.68 -10.33
CA ILE A 223 -8.31 5.09 -10.55
C ILE A 223 -8.21 6.62 -10.47
N LYS A 224 -7.43 7.11 -9.50
CA LYS A 224 -7.09 8.53 -9.36
C LYS A 224 -6.23 8.97 -10.55
N ALA A 225 -6.82 9.71 -11.48
CA ALA A 225 -6.21 10.14 -12.73
C ALA A 225 -6.74 11.52 -13.14
N LYS A 226 -6.06 12.19 -14.08
CA LYS A 226 -6.52 13.50 -14.60
C LYS A 226 -7.65 13.39 -15.62
N ASN A 227 -7.72 12.27 -16.34
CA ASN A 227 -8.64 12.00 -17.44
C ASN A 227 -8.72 10.48 -17.71
N ARG A 228 -9.60 10.08 -18.63
CA ARG A 228 -9.87 8.67 -18.96
C ARG A 228 -8.64 7.99 -19.58
N GLU A 229 -7.85 8.72 -20.36
CA GLU A 229 -6.62 8.24 -21.01
C GLU A 229 -5.57 7.88 -19.96
N ALA A 230 -5.33 8.77 -18.99
CA ALA A 230 -4.40 8.50 -17.88
C ALA A 230 -4.90 7.35 -16.99
N ALA A 231 -6.21 7.21 -16.76
CA ALA A 231 -6.75 6.07 -16.03
C ALA A 231 -6.55 4.74 -16.78
N MET A 232 -6.72 4.74 -18.11
CA MET A 232 -6.48 3.59 -18.97
C MET A 232 -4.99 3.18 -18.99
N GLU A 233 -4.06 4.14 -19.08
CA GLU A 233 -2.62 3.83 -19.01
C GLU A 233 -2.19 3.32 -17.63
N ARG A 234 -2.76 3.85 -16.54
CA ARG A 234 -2.57 3.28 -15.19
C ARG A 234 -3.12 1.86 -15.08
N LEU A 235 -4.32 1.59 -15.61
CA LEU A 235 -4.90 0.24 -15.67
C LEU A 235 -3.98 -0.74 -16.41
N LYS A 236 -3.46 -0.35 -17.58
CA LYS A 236 -2.53 -1.19 -18.36
C LYS A 236 -1.23 -1.44 -17.60
N SER A 237 -0.56 -0.39 -17.15
CA SER A 237 0.78 -0.46 -16.55
C SER A 237 0.79 -1.10 -15.15
N GLU A 238 -0.15 -0.72 -14.28
CA GLU A 238 -0.15 -1.13 -12.87
C GLU A 238 -0.91 -2.44 -12.61
N ILE A 239 -1.82 -2.85 -13.50
CA ILE A 239 -2.63 -4.07 -13.34
C ILE A 239 -2.38 -5.05 -14.50
N ILE A 240 -2.81 -4.74 -15.73
CA ILE A 240 -2.82 -5.71 -16.84
C ILE A 240 -1.41 -6.24 -17.18
N ASN A 241 -0.39 -5.39 -17.08
CA ASN A 241 0.98 -5.77 -17.41
C ASN A 241 1.74 -6.41 -16.23
N ALA A 242 1.22 -6.32 -15.00
CA ALA A 242 1.87 -6.82 -13.80
C ALA A 242 2.13 -8.34 -13.82
N GLU A 243 3.23 -8.78 -13.20
CA GLU A 243 3.67 -10.18 -13.19
C GLU A 243 2.65 -11.13 -12.52
N LEU A 244 1.86 -10.61 -11.58
CA LEU A 244 0.74 -11.32 -10.94
C LEU A 244 -0.17 -12.02 -11.95
N PHE A 245 -0.53 -11.34 -13.04
CA PHE A 245 -1.48 -11.83 -14.03
C PHE A 245 -0.84 -12.78 -15.06
N LYS A 246 0.39 -13.28 -14.84
CA LYS A 246 1.08 -14.17 -15.78
C LYS A 246 0.31 -15.46 -16.07
N CYS A 247 -0.39 -16.03 -15.08
CA CYS A 247 -1.18 -17.24 -15.24
C CYS A 247 -2.36 -16.99 -16.20
N LEU A 248 -3.08 -15.88 -16.02
CA LEU A 248 -4.12 -15.43 -16.96
C LEU A 248 -3.55 -15.15 -18.37
N ARG A 249 -2.35 -14.57 -18.46
CA ARG A 249 -1.66 -14.33 -19.73
C ARG A 249 -1.30 -15.63 -20.46
N GLN A 250 -0.90 -16.67 -19.72
CA GLN A 250 -0.65 -18.01 -20.25
C GLN A 250 -1.96 -18.67 -20.73
N THR A 251 -3.02 -18.64 -19.92
CA THR A 251 -4.33 -19.22 -20.26
C THR A 251 -4.97 -18.59 -21.50
N TYR A 252 -4.96 -17.26 -21.63
CA TYR A 252 -5.63 -16.56 -22.73
C TYR A 252 -4.72 -16.24 -23.93
N GLY A 253 -3.40 -16.39 -23.80
CA GLY A 253 -2.44 -16.16 -24.87
C GLY A 253 -2.64 -14.81 -25.58
N LYS A 254 -2.81 -14.84 -26.91
CA LYS A 254 -3.05 -13.63 -27.74
C LYS A 254 -4.33 -12.87 -27.34
N SER A 255 -5.33 -13.57 -26.78
CA SER A 255 -6.60 -12.96 -26.36
C SER A 255 -6.54 -12.33 -24.97
N TYR A 256 -5.42 -12.42 -24.25
CA TYR A 256 -5.26 -11.89 -22.89
C TYR A 256 -5.64 -10.41 -22.76
N GLN A 257 -5.08 -9.54 -23.62
CA GLN A 257 -5.35 -8.10 -23.56
C GLN A 257 -6.84 -7.79 -23.81
N ALA A 258 -7.46 -8.45 -24.81
CA ALA A 258 -8.88 -8.30 -25.10
C ALA A 258 -9.78 -8.82 -23.95
N PHE A 259 -9.41 -9.94 -23.32
CA PHE A 259 -10.10 -10.46 -22.14
C PHE A 259 -10.05 -9.48 -20.97
N MET A 260 -8.86 -8.96 -20.65
CA MET A 260 -8.66 -8.03 -19.53
C MET A 260 -9.40 -6.71 -19.75
N LEU A 261 -9.27 -6.10 -20.94
CA LEU A 261 -9.96 -4.85 -21.27
C LEU A 261 -11.48 -4.98 -21.38
N ARG A 262 -12.00 -6.18 -21.68
CA ARG A 262 -13.44 -6.48 -21.62
C ARG A 262 -13.96 -6.61 -20.19
N LYS A 263 -13.10 -7.01 -19.24
CA LYS A 263 -13.48 -7.26 -17.84
C LYS A 263 -13.24 -6.06 -16.93
N LEU A 264 -12.18 -5.28 -17.16
CA LEU A 264 -11.77 -4.16 -16.31
C LEU A 264 -12.14 -2.82 -16.97
N VAL A 265 -13.01 -2.05 -16.31
CA VAL A 265 -13.48 -0.74 -16.77
C VAL A 265 -12.87 0.34 -15.87
N PRO A 266 -11.90 1.15 -16.35
CA PRO A 266 -11.29 2.19 -15.53
C PRO A 266 -12.27 3.35 -15.32
N VAL A 267 -12.48 3.71 -14.05
CA VAL A 267 -13.31 4.84 -13.63
C VAL A 267 -12.39 5.92 -13.07
N VAL A 268 -12.42 7.11 -13.68
CA VAL A 268 -11.70 8.27 -13.13
C VAL A 268 -12.43 8.71 -11.85
N GLY A 269 -11.69 8.87 -10.77
CA GLY A 269 -12.23 9.41 -9.52
C GLY A 269 -11.31 9.22 -8.32
N ASN A 270 -11.76 9.70 -7.17
CA ASN A 270 -11.01 9.80 -5.92
C ASN A 270 -11.98 9.69 -4.74
N VAL A 271 -11.75 8.75 -3.81
CA VAL A 271 -12.66 8.52 -2.68
C VAL A 271 -12.82 9.74 -1.76
N CYS A 272 -11.83 10.63 -1.71
CA CYS A 272 -11.88 11.85 -0.89
C CYS A 272 -12.81 12.94 -1.47
N GLU A 273 -13.28 12.79 -2.70
CA GLU A 273 -14.13 13.78 -3.39
C GLU A 273 -15.63 13.44 -3.27
N SER A 274 -16.47 14.47 -3.28
CA SER A 274 -17.93 14.32 -3.37
C SER A 274 -18.32 13.50 -4.61
N ASN A 275 -19.29 12.61 -4.47
CA ASN A 275 -19.65 11.61 -5.49
C ASN A 275 -18.43 10.81 -6.03
N LEU A 276 -17.39 10.63 -5.20
CA LEU A 276 -16.15 9.93 -5.53
C LEU A 276 -15.36 10.56 -6.69
N GLY A 277 -15.64 11.82 -7.06
CA GLY A 277 -15.06 12.46 -8.25
C GLY A 277 -15.48 11.79 -9.58
N ILE A 278 -16.56 10.99 -9.57
CA ILE A 278 -17.06 10.29 -10.76
C ILE A 278 -18.05 11.21 -11.49
N GLU A 279 -17.88 11.29 -12.81
CA GLU A 279 -18.79 11.94 -13.75
C GLU A 279 -20.23 11.42 -13.62
N GLU A 280 -21.20 12.33 -13.53
CA GLU A 280 -22.58 12.02 -13.11
C GLU A 280 -23.25 10.95 -14.00
N ASP A 281 -23.13 11.04 -15.33
CA ASP A 281 -23.65 10.03 -16.26
C ASP A 281 -23.06 8.65 -16.02
N LEU A 282 -21.75 8.57 -15.75
CA LEU A 282 -21.07 7.30 -15.46
C LEU A 282 -21.48 6.74 -14.09
N ALA A 283 -21.61 7.59 -13.08
CA ALA A 283 -22.12 7.21 -11.77
C ALA A 283 -23.56 6.65 -11.86
N ASN A 284 -24.42 7.30 -12.65
CA ASN A 284 -25.79 6.87 -12.93
C ASN A 284 -25.88 5.51 -13.66
N VAL A 285 -24.93 5.22 -14.57
CA VAL A 285 -24.81 3.90 -15.20
C VAL A 285 -24.34 2.85 -14.19
N MET A 286 -23.28 3.14 -13.42
CA MET A 286 -22.74 2.23 -12.41
C MET A 286 -23.78 1.86 -11.35
N ALA A 287 -24.54 2.84 -10.85
CA ALA A 287 -25.60 2.63 -9.85
C ALA A 287 -26.74 1.69 -10.31
N LYS A 288 -26.94 1.55 -11.63
CA LYS A 288 -27.94 0.63 -12.21
C LYS A 288 -27.38 -0.77 -12.48
N GLU A 289 -26.09 -1.00 -12.27
CA GLU A 289 -25.40 -2.24 -12.65
C GLU A 289 -24.66 -2.93 -11.52
N VAL A 290 -24.02 -2.19 -10.60
CA VAL A 290 -23.15 -2.76 -9.56
C VAL A 290 -23.93 -3.66 -8.58
N ASP A 291 -23.48 -4.92 -8.46
CA ASP A 291 -23.94 -5.86 -7.44
C ASP A 291 -23.12 -5.73 -6.14
N ILE A 292 -21.80 -5.50 -6.25
CA ILE A 292 -20.88 -5.61 -5.11
C ILE A 292 -19.88 -4.44 -5.13
N ILE A 293 -19.79 -3.72 -4.02
CA ILE A 293 -18.79 -2.66 -3.81
C ILE A 293 -17.69 -3.21 -2.90
N VAL A 294 -16.43 -3.05 -3.30
CA VAL A 294 -15.24 -3.43 -2.50
C VAL A 294 -14.40 -2.19 -2.24
N ASN A 295 -14.41 -1.72 -0.99
CA ASN A 295 -13.58 -0.61 -0.55
C ASN A 295 -12.20 -1.12 -0.08
N SER A 296 -11.22 -1.12 -0.99
CA SER A 296 -9.82 -1.39 -0.66
C SER A 296 -8.93 -0.14 -0.72
N ALA A 297 -9.49 1.04 -1.04
CA ALA A 297 -8.78 2.30 -0.89
C ALA A 297 -8.54 2.63 0.59
N ALA A 298 -7.29 2.95 0.92
CA ALA A 298 -6.85 3.44 2.21
C ALA A 298 -5.53 4.19 2.05
N ASN A 299 -5.22 5.07 2.99
CA ASN A 299 -3.82 5.41 3.27
C ASN A 299 -3.37 4.51 4.42
N THR A 300 -2.23 3.84 4.24
CA THR A 300 -1.67 2.85 5.18
C THR A 300 -0.35 3.30 5.81
N THR A 301 -0.01 4.58 5.68
CA THR A 301 1.17 5.18 6.31
C THR A 301 0.84 5.51 7.77
N PHE A 302 1.55 4.87 8.72
CA PHE A 302 1.25 5.00 10.16
C PHE A 302 1.43 6.44 10.67
N ASP A 303 2.39 7.19 10.13
CA ASP A 303 2.69 8.58 10.46
C ASP A 303 2.15 9.58 9.43
N GLU A 304 1.03 9.29 8.76
CA GLU A 304 0.40 10.26 7.86
C GLU A 304 -0.19 11.47 8.60
N ARG A 305 -0.26 12.61 7.90
CA ARG A 305 -1.01 13.80 8.34
C ARG A 305 -2.47 13.45 8.65
N TYR A 306 -2.97 13.97 9.76
CA TYR A 306 -4.32 13.64 10.23
C TYR A 306 -5.45 14.03 9.27
N ASP A 307 -5.35 15.17 8.55
CA ASP A 307 -6.34 15.57 7.55
C ASP A 307 -6.40 14.57 6.39
N VAL A 308 -5.24 14.23 5.84
CA VAL A 308 -5.11 13.26 4.74
C VAL A 308 -5.63 11.89 5.16
N ALA A 309 -5.32 11.44 6.37
CA ALA A 309 -5.79 10.17 6.92
C ALA A 309 -7.31 10.15 7.13
N ILE A 310 -7.91 11.21 7.66
CA ILE A 310 -9.37 11.34 7.80
C ILE A 310 -10.08 11.37 6.44
N ASP A 311 -9.57 12.14 5.48
CA ASP A 311 -10.18 12.30 4.15
C ASP A 311 -10.31 10.97 3.39
N ILE A 312 -9.33 10.07 3.55
CA ILE A 312 -9.30 8.78 2.84
C ILE A 312 -9.86 7.61 3.67
N ASN A 313 -9.53 7.50 4.96
CA ASN A 313 -9.89 6.35 5.78
C ASN A 313 -11.21 6.52 6.54
N THR A 314 -11.66 7.75 6.78
CA THR A 314 -12.96 8.04 7.43
C THR A 314 -13.98 8.56 6.42
N ARG A 315 -13.70 9.68 5.74
CA ARG A 315 -14.65 10.34 4.81
C ARG A 315 -14.81 9.57 3.49
N GLY A 316 -13.74 8.93 3.00
CA GLY A 316 -13.79 8.06 1.82
C GLY A 316 -14.85 6.95 1.91
N PRO A 317 -14.88 6.14 2.98
CA PRO A 317 -15.98 5.24 3.30
C PRO A 317 -17.37 5.90 3.31
N CYS A 318 -17.52 7.09 3.89
CA CYS A 318 -18.80 7.82 3.92
C CYS A 318 -19.28 8.16 2.50
N HIS A 319 -18.42 8.72 1.65
CA HIS A 319 -18.76 9.05 0.27
C HIS A 319 -19.12 7.78 -0.54
N LEU A 320 -18.36 6.69 -0.34
CA LEU A 320 -18.60 5.42 -1.04
C LEU A 320 -19.88 4.73 -0.57
N MET A 321 -20.24 4.84 0.72
CA MET A 321 -21.54 4.39 1.23
C MET A 321 -22.69 5.29 0.71
N GLY A 322 -22.44 6.58 0.51
CA GLY A 322 -23.37 7.49 -0.15
C GLY A 322 -23.68 7.07 -1.61
N PHE A 323 -22.66 6.65 -2.36
CA PHE A 323 -22.84 6.05 -3.68
C PHE A 323 -23.52 4.65 -3.60
N ALA A 324 -23.16 3.83 -2.61
CA ALA A 324 -23.76 2.52 -2.40
C ALA A 324 -25.29 2.58 -2.21
N LYS A 325 -25.80 3.60 -1.51
CA LYS A 325 -27.25 3.84 -1.35
C LYS A 325 -27.99 4.18 -2.64
N GLN A 326 -27.29 4.64 -3.67
CA GLN A 326 -27.87 4.89 -5.00
C GLN A 326 -27.91 3.62 -5.86
N CYS A 327 -27.18 2.57 -5.47
CA CYS A 327 -27.01 1.35 -6.27
C CYS A 327 -28.22 0.42 -6.13
N THR A 328 -29.09 0.38 -7.15
CA THR A 328 -30.38 -0.34 -7.09
C THR A 328 -30.27 -1.87 -7.13
N LYS A 329 -29.12 -2.40 -7.55
CA LYS A 329 -28.84 -3.85 -7.60
C LYS A 329 -27.94 -4.35 -6.47
N LEU A 330 -27.43 -3.45 -5.63
CA LEU A 330 -26.41 -3.77 -4.62
C LEU A 330 -26.85 -4.92 -3.72
N LYS A 331 -25.97 -5.90 -3.56
CA LYS A 331 -26.13 -7.08 -2.70
C LYS A 331 -25.25 -7.00 -1.47
N LEU A 332 -24.07 -6.38 -1.59
CA LEU A 332 -23.09 -6.34 -0.52
C LEU A 332 -22.10 -5.18 -0.68
N PHE A 333 -21.78 -4.54 0.44
CA PHE A 333 -20.67 -3.62 0.57
C PHE A 333 -19.55 -4.29 1.40
N LEU A 334 -18.34 -4.36 0.86
CA LEU A 334 -17.18 -4.88 1.58
C LEU A 334 -16.20 -3.77 1.94
N GLN A 335 -15.82 -3.70 3.21
CA GLN A 335 -14.78 -2.82 3.71
C GLN A 335 -13.51 -3.63 4.03
N VAL A 336 -12.40 -3.32 3.36
CA VAL A 336 -11.07 -3.79 3.80
C VAL A 336 -10.57 -2.86 4.91
N SER A 337 -10.33 -3.42 6.08
CA SER A 337 -9.83 -2.74 7.27
C SER A 337 -8.48 -3.35 7.67
N THR A 338 -8.19 -3.45 8.97
CA THR A 338 -7.04 -4.19 9.52
C THR A 338 -7.42 -4.74 10.90
N ALA A 339 -6.80 -5.83 11.36
CA ALA A 339 -7.02 -6.33 12.72
C ALA A 339 -6.53 -5.35 13.80
N TYR A 340 -5.56 -4.49 13.48
CA TYR A 340 -5.01 -3.49 14.40
C TYR A 340 -5.94 -2.29 14.68
N VAL A 341 -7.11 -2.19 14.04
CA VAL A 341 -8.19 -1.28 14.48
C VAL A 341 -8.66 -1.56 15.90
N ASN A 342 -8.33 -2.72 16.48
CA ASN A 342 -8.54 -3.02 17.88
C ASN A 342 -7.63 -2.21 18.84
N GLY A 343 -6.79 -1.32 18.32
CA GLY A 343 -6.02 -0.37 19.12
C GLY A 343 -5.18 -1.05 20.19
N GLN A 344 -5.11 -0.46 21.37
CA GLN A 344 -4.25 -0.93 22.47
C GLN A 344 -4.78 -2.16 23.23
N ARG A 345 -5.87 -2.81 22.78
CA ARG A 345 -6.43 -4.01 23.44
C ARG A 345 -5.38 -5.12 23.60
N GLN A 346 -5.48 -5.88 24.69
CA GLN A 346 -4.52 -6.91 25.09
C GLN A 346 -5.21 -8.28 25.23
N GLY A 347 -4.45 -9.37 25.13
CA GLY A 347 -4.99 -10.73 25.21
C GLY A 347 -5.81 -11.10 23.98
N LYS A 348 -6.76 -12.02 24.11
CA LYS A 348 -7.56 -12.52 23.00
C LYS A 348 -8.68 -11.54 22.61
N ILE A 349 -8.66 -11.05 21.37
CA ILE A 349 -9.53 -9.98 20.86
C ILE A 349 -10.55 -10.54 19.86
N MET A 350 -11.84 -10.45 20.20
CA MET A 350 -12.94 -11.02 19.44
C MET A 350 -13.34 -10.20 18.20
N GLU A 351 -13.89 -10.87 17.19
CA GLU A 351 -14.39 -10.31 15.92
C GLU A 351 -15.70 -9.53 16.10
N LYS A 352 -15.64 -8.39 16.79
CA LYS A 352 -16.78 -7.51 17.04
C LYS A 352 -16.77 -6.28 16.12
N PRO A 353 -17.93 -5.84 15.58
CA PRO A 353 -18.05 -4.54 14.92
C PRO A 353 -17.85 -3.41 15.93
N PHE A 354 -17.52 -2.22 15.44
CA PHE A 354 -17.57 -1.00 16.25
C PHE A 354 -18.93 -0.33 16.14
N CYS A 355 -19.36 0.28 17.23
CA CYS A 355 -20.51 1.19 17.29
C CYS A 355 -20.04 2.65 17.20
N ILE A 356 -20.92 3.54 16.76
CA ILE A 356 -20.64 4.98 16.77
C ILE A 356 -20.38 5.45 18.21
N GLY A 357 -19.28 6.17 18.42
CA GLY A 357 -18.87 6.66 19.75
C GLY A 357 -17.94 5.76 20.54
N ASP A 358 -17.59 4.57 20.04
CA ASP A 358 -16.66 3.65 20.70
C ASP A 358 -15.29 4.29 20.96
N ASN A 359 -14.77 4.07 22.17
CA ASN A 359 -13.51 4.63 22.65
C ASN A 359 -12.78 3.56 23.47
N ILE A 360 -11.69 3.02 22.92
CA ILE A 360 -10.95 1.88 23.50
C ILE A 360 -10.28 2.28 24.82
N ALA A 361 -9.91 3.56 25.02
CA ALA A 361 -9.36 4.02 26.29
C ALA A 361 -10.31 3.81 27.48
N ARG A 362 -11.63 3.70 27.25
CA ARG A 362 -12.61 3.36 28.29
C ARG A 362 -12.50 1.93 28.82
N GLU A 363 -11.95 1.01 28.05
CA GLU A 363 -11.83 -0.40 28.42
C GLU A 363 -10.75 -0.66 29.48
N PHE A 364 -9.77 0.26 29.60
CA PHE A 364 -8.66 0.15 30.56
C PHE A 364 -8.94 0.77 31.93
N VAL A 365 -9.97 1.63 32.03
CA VAL A 365 -10.25 2.41 33.23
C VAL A 365 -11.24 1.64 34.12
N ARG A 366 -10.70 0.92 35.10
CA ARG A 366 -11.47 0.07 36.03
C ARG A 366 -12.15 0.86 37.16
N ASP A 367 -11.55 1.96 37.60
CA ASP A 367 -11.87 2.60 38.90
C ASP A 367 -12.37 4.06 38.82
N ILE A 368 -12.54 4.62 37.62
CA ILE A 368 -13.17 5.95 37.43
C ILE A 368 -14.62 5.74 36.99
N THR A 369 -15.55 6.56 37.48
CA THR A 369 -16.93 6.57 36.99
C THR A 369 -16.93 6.79 35.47
N PRO A 370 -17.51 5.89 34.64
CA PRO A 370 -17.40 5.95 33.17
C PRO A 370 -17.92 7.24 32.49
N ARG A 371 -18.53 8.15 33.26
CA ARG A 371 -19.11 9.42 32.83
C ARG A 371 -18.07 10.48 32.44
N PHE A 372 -16.79 10.34 32.82
CA PHE A 372 -15.76 11.38 32.61
C PHE A 372 -14.85 11.16 31.39
N LEU A 373 -14.85 9.99 30.78
CA LEU A 373 -14.11 9.75 29.53
C LEU A 373 -14.97 10.18 28.33
N PRO A 374 -14.44 10.95 27.36
CA PRO A 374 -15.23 11.43 26.23
C PRO A 374 -15.72 10.28 25.34
N ILE A 375 -16.91 10.45 24.75
CA ILE A 375 -17.34 9.65 23.60
C ILE A 375 -16.45 10.04 22.40
N LEU A 376 -16.16 9.11 21.49
CA LEU A 376 -15.51 9.45 20.22
C LEU A 376 -16.53 10.09 19.27
N ASP A 377 -16.52 11.42 19.20
CA ASP A 377 -17.31 12.15 18.22
C ASP A 377 -16.51 12.33 16.93
N ILE A 378 -16.83 11.51 15.93
CA ILE A 378 -16.12 11.48 14.64
C ILE A 378 -16.34 12.78 13.86
N GLN A 379 -17.48 13.44 14.00
CA GLN A 379 -17.75 14.71 13.30
C GLN A 379 -16.87 15.82 13.88
N ASN A 380 -16.75 15.87 15.21
CA ASN A 380 -15.82 16.77 15.88
C ASN A 380 -14.34 16.48 15.53
N GLU A 381 -13.93 15.22 15.32
CA GLU A 381 -12.58 14.89 14.83
C GLU A 381 -12.34 15.36 13.39
N ILE A 382 -13.34 15.24 12.51
CA ILE A 382 -13.28 15.73 11.12
C ILE A 382 -13.14 17.27 11.09
N GLU A 383 -13.95 17.97 11.88
CA GLU A 383 -13.91 19.43 12.01
C GLU A 383 -12.60 19.90 12.65
N LEU A 384 -12.11 19.21 13.68
CA LEU A 384 -10.81 19.49 14.29
C LEU A 384 -9.67 19.37 13.28
N ALA A 385 -9.65 18.33 12.45
CA ALA A 385 -8.60 18.16 11.45
C ALA A 385 -8.66 19.21 10.33
N THR A 386 -9.87 19.58 9.89
CA THR A 386 -10.09 20.64 8.89
C THR A 386 -9.63 22.00 9.44
N ASN A 387 -10.12 22.38 10.63
CA ASN A 387 -9.80 23.67 11.24
C ASN A 387 -8.32 23.78 11.63
N SER A 388 -7.68 22.68 12.09
CA SER A 388 -6.26 22.71 12.46
C SER A 388 -5.36 22.96 11.26
N LYS A 389 -5.70 22.38 10.10
CA LYS A 389 -4.98 22.57 8.84
C LYS A 389 -4.95 24.03 8.39
N GLU A 390 -6.06 24.76 8.57
CA GLU A 390 -6.19 26.17 8.19
C GLU A 390 -5.46 27.13 9.16
N ASN A 391 -5.29 26.72 10.42
CA ASN A 391 -4.64 27.53 11.47
C ASN A 391 -3.12 27.32 11.61
N PHE A 392 -2.53 26.36 10.88
CA PHE A 392 -1.10 26.08 10.95
C PHE A 392 -0.32 26.80 9.83
N GLU A 393 0.83 27.39 10.18
CA GLU A 393 1.76 27.98 9.21
C GLU A 393 2.19 26.93 8.15
N GLU A 394 2.14 27.29 6.86
CA GLU A 394 2.35 26.38 5.71
C GLU A 394 3.58 25.47 5.85
N ASN A 395 4.70 26.02 6.33
CA ASN A 395 5.98 25.34 6.53
C ASN A 395 5.96 24.25 7.64
N SER A 396 4.91 24.20 8.46
CA SER A 396 4.81 23.36 9.66
C SER A 396 3.55 22.49 9.69
N VAL A 397 2.59 22.72 8.78
CA VAL A 397 1.32 21.97 8.70
C VAL A 397 1.56 20.47 8.68
N ALA A 398 2.50 19.99 7.85
CA ALA A 398 2.75 18.56 7.69
C ALA A 398 3.12 17.90 9.03
N GLN A 399 4.14 18.42 9.72
CA GLN A 399 4.59 17.86 11.00
C GLN A 399 3.54 18.01 12.11
N LYS A 400 2.92 19.19 12.26
CA LYS A 400 1.89 19.43 13.27
C LYS A 400 0.66 18.55 13.06
N MET A 401 0.27 18.26 11.82
CA MET A 401 -0.85 17.36 11.52
C MET A 401 -0.51 15.88 11.77
N LYS A 402 0.75 15.45 11.66
CA LYS A 402 1.18 14.12 12.10
C LYS A 402 1.09 13.98 13.62
N GLU A 403 1.64 14.97 14.34
CA GLU A 403 1.62 15.03 15.81
C GLU A 403 0.19 15.07 16.35
N LEU A 404 -0.70 15.87 15.75
CA LEU A 404 -2.11 15.94 16.10
C LEU A 404 -2.78 14.56 15.95
N GLY A 405 -2.62 13.90 14.79
CA GLY A 405 -3.22 12.58 14.54
C GLY A 405 -2.80 11.53 15.57
N LEU A 406 -1.50 11.49 15.89
CA LEU A 406 -0.95 10.59 16.91
C LEU A 406 -1.48 10.91 18.32
N GLN A 407 -1.61 12.20 18.67
CA GLN A 407 -2.23 12.62 19.94
C GLN A 407 -3.71 12.21 20.00
N ARG A 408 -4.49 12.36 18.92
CA ARG A 408 -5.90 11.94 18.89
C ARG A 408 -6.03 10.43 19.01
N ALA A 409 -5.27 9.66 18.24
CA ALA A 409 -5.27 8.20 18.32
C ALA A 409 -5.03 7.72 19.77
N ARG A 410 -3.94 8.20 20.40
CA ARG A 410 -3.58 7.83 21.78
C ARG A 410 -4.64 8.25 22.80
N LYS A 411 -5.26 9.43 22.64
CA LYS A 411 -6.35 9.92 23.51
C LYS A 411 -7.54 8.95 23.57
N TYR A 412 -7.84 8.25 22.48
CA TYR A 412 -8.98 7.33 22.38
C TYR A 412 -8.59 5.84 22.45
N GLY A 413 -7.33 5.51 22.74
CA GLY A 413 -6.86 4.12 22.94
C GLY A 413 -6.37 3.41 21.67
N TRP A 414 -6.07 4.16 20.62
CA TRP A 414 -5.41 3.67 19.40
C TRP A 414 -3.92 4.01 19.39
N GLN A 415 -3.14 3.17 18.72
CA GLN A 415 -1.67 3.29 18.73
C GLN A 415 -1.15 4.38 17.79
N ASP A 416 -1.75 4.52 16.61
CA ASP A 416 -1.40 5.50 15.59
C ASP A 416 -2.61 6.04 14.81
N THR A 417 -2.35 7.04 13.97
CA THR A 417 -3.34 7.73 13.13
C THR A 417 -4.01 6.80 12.11
N TYR A 418 -3.29 5.81 11.58
CA TYR A 418 -3.82 4.89 10.57
C TYR A 418 -4.90 3.99 11.18
N VAL A 419 -4.60 3.26 12.24
CA VAL A 419 -5.56 2.33 12.86
C VAL A 419 -6.77 3.06 13.45
N PHE A 420 -6.56 4.27 13.96
CA PHE A 420 -7.62 5.13 14.48
C PHE A 420 -8.59 5.60 13.38
N THR A 421 -8.07 6.14 12.28
CA THR A 421 -8.93 6.59 11.16
C THR A 421 -9.62 5.43 10.46
N LYS A 422 -9.01 4.24 10.39
CA LYS A 422 -9.68 3.02 9.92
C LYS A 422 -10.83 2.58 10.83
N ALA A 423 -10.67 2.65 12.16
CA ALA A 423 -11.75 2.37 13.10
C ALA A 423 -12.91 3.37 12.96
N MET A 424 -12.61 4.67 12.82
CA MET A 424 -13.64 5.68 12.53
C MET A 424 -14.38 5.40 11.21
N GLY A 425 -13.68 4.96 10.16
CA GLY A 425 -14.29 4.53 8.91
C GLY A 425 -15.27 3.35 9.06
N GLU A 426 -14.96 2.36 9.91
CA GLU A 426 -15.89 1.27 10.23
C GLU A 426 -17.14 1.76 10.97
N MET A 427 -16.97 2.61 11.99
CA MET A 427 -18.08 3.20 12.75
C MET A 427 -19.02 4.01 11.85
N MET A 428 -18.46 4.80 10.94
CA MET A 428 -19.25 5.58 9.97
C MET A 428 -20.00 4.68 8.99
N ILE A 429 -19.41 3.56 8.56
CA ILE A 429 -20.09 2.57 7.71
C ILE A 429 -21.30 1.97 8.42
N ASP A 430 -21.17 1.49 9.66
CA ASP A 430 -22.30 0.87 10.37
C ASP A 430 -23.41 1.89 10.69
N ASN A 431 -23.02 3.11 11.08
CA ASN A 431 -23.96 4.22 11.28
C ASN A 431 -24.69 4.63 9.99
N MET A 432 -24.02 4.57 8.84
CA MET A 432 -24.60 5.04 7.56
C MET A 432 -25.34 3.95 6.78
N ARG A 433 -24.97 2.67 6.85
CA ARG A 433 -25.38 1.64 5.86
C ARG A 433 -26.88 1.42 5.70
N GLY A 434 -27.69 1.63 6.73
CA GLY A 434 -29.09 1.20 6.74
C GLY A 434 -29.21 -0.30 6.43
N ASP A 435 -30.07 -0.66 5.48
CA ASP A 435 -30.30 -2.05 5.06
C ASP A 435 -29.28 -2.61 4.07
N ILE A 436 -28.16 -1.92 3.80
CA ILE A 436 -27.08 -2.48 2.98
C ILE A 436 -26.31 -3.54 3.80
N PRO A 437 -26.19 -4.80 3.33
CA PRO A 437 -25.35 -5.80 3.99
C PRO A 437 -23.87 -5.42 3.91
N VAL A 438 -23.17 -5.47 5.05
CA VAL A 438 -21.75 -5.11 5.15
C VAL A 438 -20.91 -6.30 5.59
N VAL A 439 -19.79 -6.49 4.91
CA VAL A 439 -18.68 -7.34 5.36
C VAL A 439 -17.48 -6.47 5.66
N VAL A 440 -16.89 -6.63 6.84
CA VAL A 440 -15.62 -6.00 7.22
C VAL A 440 -14.55 -7.07 7.29
N ILE A 441 -13.52 -6.94 6.45
CA ILE A 441 -12.36 -7.82 6.44
C ILE A 441 -11.23 -7.12 7.19
N ARG A 442 -10.79 -7.71 8.30
CA ARG A 442 -9.71 -7.22 9.18
C ARG A 442 -8.48 -8.14 9.09
N PRO A 443 -7.63 -8.02 8.06
CA PRO A 443 -6.39 -8.77 7.99
C PRO A 443 -5.35 -8.21 8.98
N SER A 444 -4.46 -9.06 9.47
CA SER A 444 -3.22 -8.63 10.14
C SER A 444 -2.17 -8.16 9.11
N VAL A 445 -0.87 -8.34 9.35
CA VAL A 445 0.17 -7.89 8.41
C VAL A 445 0.12 -8.77 7.15
N ILE A 446 -0.33 -8.19 6.05
CA ILE A 446 -0.44 -8.90 4.77
C ILE A 446 0.93 -8.97 4.11
N GLU A 447 1.45 -10.18 3.95
CA GLU A 447 2.70 -10.45 3.27
C GLU A 447 2.47 -11.21 1.94
N SER A 448 3.56 -11.62 1.28
CA SER A 448 3.55 -12.27 -0.04
C SER A 448 2.59 -13.46 -0.13
N THR A 449 2.07 -13.73 -1.34
CA THR A 449 1.23 -14.90 -1.60
C THR A 449 1.93 -16.19 -1.19
N CYS A 450 1.21 -17.09 -0.51
CA CYS A 450 1.74 -18.39 -0.09
C CYS A 450 1.71 -19.40 -1.24
N ASN A 451 0.58 -19.48 -1.95
CA ASN A 451 0.35 -20.47 -3.01
C ASN A 451 -0.07 -19.83 -4.33
N GLU A 452 -1.04 -18.92 -4.30
CA GLU A 452 -1.78 -18.48 -5.48
C GLU A 452 -1.60 -16.99 -5.85
N PRO A 453 -1.61 -16.64 -7.15
CA PRO A 453 -1.54 -17.53 -8.31
C PRO A 453 -0.17 -18.20 -8.48
N PHE A 454 0.83 -17.76 -7.72
CA PHE A 454 2.12 -18.43 -7.54
C PHE A 454 2.75 -17.94 -6.21
N PRO A 455 3.61 -18.76 -5.57
CA PRO A 455 4.27 -18.41 -4.31
C PRO A 455 5.17 -17.18 -4.45
N GLY A 456 5.20 -16.36 -3.39
CA GLY A 456 6.16 -15.27 -3.20
C GLY A 456 5.82 -13.98 -3.95
N TRP A 457 4.65 -13.86 -4.59
CA TRP A 457 4.29 -12.61 -5.24
C TRP A 457 3.94 -11.53 -4.21
N MET A 458 4.55 -10.36 -4.38
CA MET A 458 4.30 -9.18 -3.57
C MET A 458 4.63 -7.90 -4.35
N GLU A 459 4.21 -6.76 -3.81
CA GLU A 459 4.47 -5.45 -4.40
C GLU A 459 4.71 -4.41 -3.29
N GLY A 460 5.78 -3.60 -3.44
CA GLY A 460 6.21 -2.63 -2.43
C GLY A 460 6.82 -3.26 -1.17
N ASN A 461 7.43 -2.44 -0.31
CA ASN A 461 7.84 -2.88 1.02
C ASN A 461 6.62 -2.91 1.95
N ARG A 462 6.43 -4.03 2.63
CA ARG A 462 5.44 -4.29 3.69
C ARG A 462 6.02 -3.90 5.05
N MET A 463 5.38 -4.34 6.15
CA MET A 463 5.81 -3.96 7.50
C MET A 463 7.06 -4.72 7.95
N MET A 464 7.15 -6.01 7.62
CA MET A 464 8.30 -6.84 7.99
C MET A 464 9.51 -6.61 7.06
N ASP A 465 9.26 -6.34 5.77
CA ASP A 465 10.28 -6.24 4.72
C ASP A 465 11.50 -5.36 5.04
N PRO A 466 11.37 -4.13 5.61
CA PRO A 466 12.54 -3.31 5.89
C PRO A 466 13.50 -4.00 6.86
N ILE A 467 12.98 -4.66 7.90
CA ILE A 467 13.77 -5.36 8.91
C ILE A 467 14.53 -6.52 8.24
N VAL A 468 13.83 -7.32 7.43
CA VAL A 468 14.39 -8.44 6.65
C VAL A 468 15.50 -7.96 5.72
N LEU A 469 15.26 -6.88 4.98
CA LEU A 469 16.20 -6.30 4.02
C LEU A 469 17.43 -5.65 4.68
N TYR A 470 17.24 -4.89 5.76
CA TYR A 470 18.34 -4.25 6.50
C TYR A 470 19.19 -5.28 7.24
N TYR A 471 18.57 -6.31 7.83
CA TYR A 471 19.28 -7.42 8.42
C TYR A 471 20.10 -8.19 7.36
N GLY A 472 19.46 -8.61 6.27
CA GLY A 472 20.11 -9.37 5.20
C GLY A 472 21.26 -8.66 4.51
N LYS A 473 21.23 -7.32 4.43
CA LYS A 473 22.33 -6.48 3.93
C LYS A 473 23.43 -6.22 4.95
N GLY A 474 23.36 -6.84 6.13
CA GLY A 474 24.28 -6.57 7.23
C GLY A 474 24.25 -5.10 7.64
N GLN A 475 23.10 -4.43 7.60
CA GLN A 475 22.90 -3.04 8.03
C GLN A 475 22.19 -2.94 9.38
N LEU A 476 21.58 -4.04 9.84
CA LEU A 476 20.94 -4.18 11.14
C LEU A 476 21.49 -5.45 11.81
N SER A 477 21.83 -5.37 13.10
CA SER A 477 22.41 -6.46 13.91
C SER A 477 21.53 -6.86 15.09
N GLY A 478 20.51 -6.07 15.39
CA GLY A 478 19.48 -6.36 16.38
C GLY A 478 18.22 -5.55 16.14
N PHE A 479 17.17 -5.79 16.92
CA PHE A 479 15.87 -5.18 16.72
C PHE A 479 15.14 -4.94 18.06
N LEU A 480 14.29 -3.91 18.12
CA LEU A 480 13.54 -3.51 19.32
C LEU A 480 12.17 -4.17 19.34
N VAL A 481 11.99 -5.15 20.23
CA VAL A 481 10.85 -6.07 20.25
C VAL A 481 10.76 -6.83 21.58
N ASP A 482 9.57 -7.29 21.95
CA ASP A 482 9.43 -8.38 22.93
C ASP A 482 9.87 -9.69 22.25
N PRO A 483 10.92 -10.39 22.74
CA PRO A 483 11.35 -11.68 22.16
C PRO A 483 10.23 -12.73 22.12
N ASN A 484 9.32 -12.70 23.10
CA ASN A 484 8.15 -13.58 23.21
C ASN A 484 6.90 -13.00 22.51
N GLY A 485 7.03 -11.80 21.93
CA GLY A 485 6.01 -11.17 21.12
C GLY A 485 5.70 -11.99 19.88
N VAL A 486 4.47 -11.86 19.38
CA VAL A 486 4.02 -12.54 18.16
C VAL A 486 3.84 -11.51 17.06
N LEU A 487 4.48 -11.75 15.93
CA LEU A 487 4.23 -11.03 14.70
C LEU A 487 3.04 -11.68 13.98
N ASP A 488 1.90 -11.00 13.94
CA ASP A 488 0.71 -11.52 13.24
C ASP A 488 0.79 -11.21 11.73
N VAL A 489 1.19 -12.22 10.96
CA VAL A 489 1.30 -12.16 9.49
C VAL A 489 0.28 -13.09 8.84
N VAL A 490 -0.23 -12.69 7.67
CA VAL A 490 -1.08 -13.52 6.80
C VAL A 490 -0.71 -13.39 5.32
N PRO A 491 -0.70 -14.49 4.54
CA PRO A 491 -0.51 -14.42 3.09
C PRO A 491 -1.66 -13.73 2.36
N ALA A 492 -1.35 -12.90 1.36
CA ALA A 492 -2.34 -12.13 0.60
C ALA A 492 -3.42 -12.98 -0.11
N ASP A 493 -3.07 -14.18 -0.56
CA ASP A 493 -3.99 -15.12 -1.20
C ASP A 493 -4.99 -15.73 -0.22
N MET A 494 -4.58 -16.04 1.01
CA MET A 494 -5.50 -16.44 2.08
C MET A 494 -6.49 -15.31 2.42
N VAL A 495 -6.01 -14.05 2.48
CA VAL A 495 -6.87 -12.89 2.72
C VAL A 495 -7.93 -12.75 1.62
N VAL A 496 -7.53 -12.89 0.35
CA VAL A 496 -8.44 -12.84 -0.81
C VAL A 496 -9.43 -13.99 -0.82
N ASN A 497 -8.98 -15.21 -0.50
CA ASN A 497 -9.81 -16.41 -0.46
C ASN A 497 -10.94 -16.27 0.59
N ALA A 498 -10.61 -15.85 1.82
CA ALA A 498 -11.60 -15.54 2.86
C ALA A 498 -12.54 -14.38 2.46
N THR A 499 -12.01 -13.35 1.81
CA THR A 499 -12.81 -12.22 1.28
C THR A 499 -13.88 -12.70 0.30
N LEU A 500 -13.52 -13.58 -0.65
CA LEU A 500 -14.47 -14.12 -1.64
C LEU A 500 -15.51 -15.06 -1.01
N ALA A 501 -15.12 -15.88 -0.04
CA ALA A 501 -16.03 -16.71 0.74
C ALA A 501 -17.05 -15.85 1.53
N ALA A 502 -16.59 -14.78 2.18
CA ALA A 502 -17.43 -13.86 2.94
C ALA A 502 -18.40 -13.07 2.04
N ILE A 503 -17.94 -12.60 0.87
CA ILE A 503 -18.79 -11.97 -0.16
C ILE A 503 -19.92 -12.91 -0.59
N ALA A 504 -19.59 -14.16 -0.90
CA ALA A 504 -20.60 -15.12 -1.38
C ALA A 504 -21.61 -15.49 -0.29
N ARG A 505 -21.14 -15.82 0.93
CA ARG A 505 -22.01 -16.18 2.05
C ARG A 505 -22.97 -15.05 2.43
N HIS A 506 -22.50 -13.82 2.56
CA HIS A 506 -23.34 -12.69 2.99
C HIS A 506 -24.09 -12.00 1.86
N GLY A 507 -23.57 -12.06 0.62
CA GLY A 507 -24.26 -11.57 -0.56
C GLY A 507 -25.46 -12.43 -0.98
N MET A 508 -25.64 -13.61 -0.37
CA MET A 508 -26.83 -14.48 -0.45
C MET A 508 -27.77 -14.32 0.76
N ALA A 509 -27.36 -13.60 1.81
CA ALA A 509 -28.13 -13.51 3.05
C ALA A 509 -29.41 -12.67 2.86
N LYS A 510 -30.53 -13.15 3.41
CA LYS A 510 -31.84 -12.46 3.35
C LYS A 510 -31.98 -11.34 4.38
N LYS A 511 -31.11 -11.28 5.39
CA LYS A 511 -31.14 -10.26 6.45
C LYS A 511 -29.93 -9.34 6.31
N PRO A 512 -30.11 -8.02 6.29
CA PRO A 512 -28.99 -7.08 6.32
C PRO A 512 -28.33 -7.09 7.70
N GLY A 513 -27.02 -6.87 7.71
CA GLY A 513 -26.23 -6.86 8.93
C GLY A 513 -24.75 -6.59 8.63
N ILE A 514 -23.97 -6.42 9.69
CA ILE A 514 -22.51 -6.23 9.62
C ILE A 514 -21.81 -7.51 10.11
N ASN A 515 -20.90 -8.04 9.29
CA ASN A 515 -20.14 -9.25 9.61
C ASN A 515 -18.65 -8.94 9.58
N VAL A 516 -17.95 -9.22 10.68
CA VAL A 516 -16.52 -8.97 10.84
C VAL A 516 -15.76 -10.28 10.76
N TYR A 517 -14.70 -10.29 9.95
CA TYR A 517 -13.75 -11.40 9.81
C TYR A 517 -12.34 -10.91 10.09
N GLN A 518 -11.72 -11.40 11.16
CA GLN A 518 -10.29 -11.24 11.40
C GLN A 518 -9.55 -12.36 10.68
N ILE A 519 -8.67 -11.98 9.75
CA ILE A 519 -7.83 -12.90 9.00
C ILE A 519 -6.42 -12.71 9.55
N ALA A 520 -6.10 -13.55 10.52
CA ALA A 520 -5.00 -13.36 11.44
C ALA A 520 -4.52 -14.73 11.93
N SER A 521 -3.21 -14.86 12.17
CA SER A 521 -2.57 -16.12 12.56
C SER A 521 -2.30 -16.22 14.07
N SER A 522 -2.23 -15.10 14.81
CA SER A 522 -1.67 -15.08 16.18
C SER A 522 -2.37 -15.90 17.26
N VAL A 523 -3.63 -16.31 17.06
CA VAL A 523 -4.36 -17.20 17.98
C VAL A 523 -4.22 -18.68 17.60
N VAL A 524 -3.97 -19.02 16.33
CA VAL A 524 -4.00 -20.40 15.81
C VAL A 524 -2.60 -20.92 15.50
N ASN A 525 -1.73 -20.08 14.94
CA ASN A 525 -0.39 -20.43 14.48
C ASN A 525 0.55 -19.22 14.63
N PRO A 526 0.96 -18.85 15.86
CA PRO A 526 1.72 -17.64 16.12
C PRO A 526 3.17 -17.72 15.61
N LEU A 527 3.60 -16.71 14.85
CA LEU A 527 5.02 -16.48 14.53
C LEU A 527 5.68 -15.64 15.63
N VAL A 528 6.50 -16.27 16.48
CA VAL A 528 7.24 -15.59 17.56
C VAL A 528 8.44 -14.83 16.99
N PHE A 529 8.76 -13.65 17.53
CA PHE A 529 9.87 -12.83 17.03
C PHE A 529 11.25 -13.50 17.19
N GLU A 530 11.47 -14.29 18.25
CA GLU A 530 12.68 -15.11 18.40
C GLU A 530 12.82 -16.16 17.28
N ASP A 531 11.73 -16.85 16.92
CA ASP A 531 11.72 -17.79 15.80
C ASP A 531 11.96 -17.09 14.46
N LEU A 532 11.34 -15.93 14.23
CA LEU A 532 11.62 -15.13 13.04
C LEU A 532 13.10 -14.73 12.97
N ALA A 533 13.68 -14.23 14.06
CA ALA A 533 15.10 -13.85 14.12
C ALA A 533 16.03 -15.03 13.78
N ARG A 534 15.71 -16.23 14.30
CA ARG A 534 16.41 -17.48 13.98
C ARG A 534 16.26 -17.87 12.51
N LEU A 535 15.05 -17.84 11.95
CA LEU A 535 14.78 -18.15 10.53
C LEU A 535 15.49 -17.18 9.58
N LEU A 536 15.54 -15.89 9.92
CA LEU A 536 16.30 -14.90 9.16
C LEU A 536 17.80 -15.19 9.19
N TYR A 537 18.36 -15.55 10.36
CA TYR A 537 19.77 -15.94 10.48
C TYR A 537 20.09 -17.21 9.67
N GLU A 538 19.29 -18.27 9.81
CA GLU A 538 19.42 -19.52 9.03
C GLU A 538 19.41 -19.24 7.52
N HIS A 539 18.46 -18.41 7.05
CA HIS A 539 18.33 -18.02 5.65
C HIS A 539 19.54 -17.23 5.13
N TYR A 540 19.92 -16.14 5.81
CA TYR A 540 20.98 -15.27 5.31
C TYR A 540 22.39 -15.82 5.53
N ASN A 541 22.59 -16.78 6.44
CA ASN A 541 23.84 -17.52 6.54
C ASN A 541 23.99 -18.54 5.38
N SER A 542 22.87 -19.13 4.91
CA SER A 542 22.85 -20.09 3.80
C SER A 542 22.85 -19.42 2.42
N PHE A 543 22.10 -18.32 2.29
CA PHE A 543 21.90 -17.55 1.06
C PHE A 543 22.19 -16.06 1.29
N PRO A 544 23.44 -15.67 1.57
CA PRO A 544 23.81 -14.30 1.91
C PRO A 544 23.43 -13.29 0.81
N CYS A 545 23.18 -12.04 1.20
CA CYS A 545 23.18 -10.95 0.23
C CYS A 545 24.62 -10.73 -0.28
N VAL A 546 24.76 -10.11 -1.45
CA VAL A 546 26.06 -9.69 -1.98
C VAL A 546 26.27 -8.19 -1.80
N ASP A 547 27.52 -7.78 -1.54
CA ASP A 547 27.91 -6.38 -1.57
C ASP A 547 28.11 -5.86 -3.00
N SER A 548 28.44 -4.57 -3.15
CA SER A 548 28.69 -3.96 -4.46
C SER A 548 29.92 -4.50 -5.21
N LYS A 549 30.70 -5.40 -4.59
CA LYS A 549 31.83 -6.12 -5.17
C LYS A 549 31.51 -7.60 -5.40
N GLY A 550 30.24 -8.02 -5.25
CA GLY A 550 29.80 -9.40 -5.41
C GLY A 550 30.19 -10.33 -4.25
N ARG A 551 30.65 -9.80 -3.11
CA ARG A 551 31.11 -10.61 -1.97
C ARG A 551 29.94 -10.93 -1.04
N PRO A 552 29.84 -12.16 -0.51
CA PRO A 552 28.86 -12.51 0.52
C PRO A 552 28.92 -11.57 1.74
N ILE A 553 27.75 -11.10 2.16
CA ILE A 553 27.56 -10.34 3.40
C ILE A 553 27.20 -11.34 4.49
N HIS A 554 28.12 -11.54 5.44
CA HIS A 554 27.85 -12.34 6.64
C HIS A 554 27.10 -11.50 7.67
N VAL A 555 26.01 -12.05 8.20
CA VAL A 555 25.17 -11.43 9.22
C VAL A 555 25.37 -12.14 10.58
N PRO A 556 25.47 -11.42 11.71
CA PRO A 556 25.45 -12.04 13.03
C PRO A 556 24.04 -12.53 13.36
N SER A 557 23.91 -13.45 14.32
CA SER A 557 22.59 -13.74 14.91
C SER A 557 21.94 -12.45 15.42
N MET A 558 20.69 -12.20 15.05
CA MET A 558 19.99 -10.96 15.38
C MET A 558 19.73 -10.89 16.89
N LYS A 559 20.16 -9.80 17.53
CA LYS A 559 19.89 -9.57 18.96
C LYS A 559 18.56 -8.87 19.15
N LEU A 560 17.70 -9.41 20.01
CA LEU A 560 16.41 -8.80 20.34
C LEU A 560 16.54 -7.98 21.64
N PHE A 561 15.90 -6.81 21.67
CA PHE A 561 16.00 -5.85 22.77
C PHE A 561 14.63 -5.36 23.21
N SER A 562 14.38 -5.36 24.51
CA SER A 562 13.15 -4.80 25.11
C SER A 562 13.31 -3.34 25.57
N SER A 563 14.46 -2.71 25.27
CA SER A 563 14.84 -1.36 25.70
C SER A 563 15.48 -0.58 24.54
N MET A 564 14.98 0.64 24.29
CA MET A 564 15.54 1.56 23.29
C MET A 564 16.98 1.97 23.63
N GLU A 565 17.31 2.05 24.92
CA GLU A 565 18.66 2.40 25.40
C GLU A 565 19.66 1.29 25.05
N ASP A 566 19.34 0.03 25.36
CA ASP A 566 20.20 -1.12 25.04
C ASP A 566 20.32 -1.36 23.54
N PHE A 567 19.21 -1.24 22.82
CA PHE A 567 19.15 -1.32 21.36
C PHE A 567 20.04 -0.28 20.70
N SER A 568 19.88 1.01 21.05
CA SER A 568 20.68 2.09 20.47
C SER A 568 22.17 1.99 20.87
N ALA A 569 22.48 1.61 22.12
CA ALA A 569 23.84 1.36 22.56
C ALA A 569 24.48 0.17 21.81
N HIS A 570 23.71 -0.89 21.49
CA HIS A 570 24.21 -2.00 20.67
C HIS A 570 24.52 -1.56 19.24
N LEU A 571 23.57 -0.89 18.56
CA LEU A 571 23.77 -0.44 17.19
C LEU A 571 24.93 0.58 17.08
N TRP A 572 25.12 1.44 18.10
CA TRP A 572 26.24 2.36 18.15
C TRP A 572 27.60 1.63 18.21
N ARG A 573 27.72 0.60 19.08
CA ARG A 573 28.93 -0.23 19.17
C ARG A 573 29.23 -0.96 17.85
N ASP A 574 28.20 -1.55 17.24
CA ASP A 574 28.33 -2.29 15.98
C ASP A 574 28.68 -1.37 14.80
N ALA A 575 28.07 -0.19 14.70
CA ALA A 575 28.40 0.82 13.69
C ALA A 575 29.84 1.34 13.81
N ILE A 576 30.33 1.59 15.04
CA ILE A 576 31.72 1.95 15.30
C ILE A 576 32.68 0.83 14.90
N GLN A 577 32.37 -0.42 15.25
CA GLN A 577 33.22 -1.56 14.93
C GLN A 577 33.34 -1.77 13.40
N ARG A 578 32.22 -1.67 12.67
CA ARG A 578 32.17 -1.84 11.21
C ARG A 578 32.82 -0.71 10.42
N SER A 579 32.77 0.51 10.93
CA SER A 579 33.39 1.68 10.29
C SER A 579 34.91 1.75 10.52
N GLY A 580 35.48 0.88 11.36
CA GLY A 580 36.90 0.89 11.71
C GLY A 580 37.30 2.04 12.63
N LEU A 581 36.33 2.76 13.21
CA LEU A 581 36.58 3.90 14.11
C LEU A 581 37.44 3.52 15.33
N THR A 582 37.30 2.29 15.84
CA THR A 582 38.14 1.74 16.92
C THR A 582 39.59 1.46 16.51
N ALA A 583 39.87 1.29 15.22
CA ALA A 583 41.21 0.97 14.71
C ALA A 583 41.98 2.19 14.16
N MET A 584 41.32 3.35 14.00
CA MET A 584 41.86 4.53 13.31
C MET A 584 42.11 5.75 14.22
N SER A 585 42.27 5.53 15.53
CA SER A 585 42.26 6.59 16.55
C SER A 585 43.42 7.61 16.50
N THR A 586 44.37 7.52 15.57
CA THR A 586 45.61 8.32 15.60
C THR A 586 46.05 9.01 14.31
N SER A 587 45.36 8.90 13.15
CA SER A 587 45.93 9.40 11.87
C SER A 587 45.10 10.41 11.04
N ASN A 588 43.78 10.55 11.20
CA ASN A 588 43.03 11.60 10.47
C ASN A 588 41.70 12.02 11.12
N ALA A 589 41.72 13.10 11.90
CA ALA A 589 40.55 13.63 12.62
C ALA A 589 39.35 13.95 11.71
N LYS A 590 39.58 14.48 10.50
CA LYS A 590 38.49 14.81 9.55
C LYS A 590 37.80 13.57 8.98
N LEU A 591 38.52 12.44 8.87
CA LEU A 591 37.94 11.18 8.43
C LEU A 591 37.15 10.51 9.58
N SER A 592 37.72 10.51 10.79
CA SER A 592 37.04 10.03 12.00
C SER A 592 35.69 10.73 12.21
N GLN A 593 35.67 12.06 12.16
CA GLN A 593 34.44 12.86 12.29
C GLN A 593 33.38 12.53 11.22
N LYS A 594 33.80 12.27 9.97
CA LYS A 594 32.87 11.86 8.89
C LYS A 594 32.28 10.47 9.16
N LEU A 595 33.09 9.51 9.58
CA LEU A 595 32.62 8.16 9.93
C LEU A 595 31.67 8.19 11.12
N GLU A 596 31.95 9.01 12.13
CA GLU A 596 31.09 9.16 13.31
C GLU A 596 29.70 9.71 12.91
N VAL A 597 29.64 10.72 12.03
CA VAL A 597 28.38 11.25 11.49
C VAL A 597 27.60 10.19 10.71
N ILE A 598 28.27 9.32 9.95
CA ILE A 598 27.63 8.20 9.24
C ILE A 598 27.06 7.17 10.22
N CYS A 599 27.83 6.77 11.23
CA CYS A 599 27.39 5.84 12.27
C CYS A 599 26.17 6.40 13.02
N ARG A 600 26.23 7.68 13.42
CA ARG A 600 25.13 8.38 14.11
C ARG A 600 23.87 8.40 13.26
N LYS A 601 23.96 8.77 11.97
CA LYS A 601 22.80 8.73 11.06
C LYS A 601 22.20 7.34 10.91
N SER A 602 23.02 6.29 10.86
CA SER A 602 22.54 4.91 10.78
C SER A 602 21.79 4.49 12.05
N VAL A 603 22.29 4.87 13.23
CA VAL A 603 21.62 4.58 14.52
C VAL A 603 20.32 5.37 14.66
N GLU A 604 20.29 6.66 14.32
CA GLU A 604 19.06 7.46 14.35
C GLU A 604 18.00 6.96 13.37
N GLN A 605 18.40 6.48 12.18
CA GLN A 605 17.47 5.85 11.24
C GLN A 605 16.88 4.54 11.81
N ALA A 606 17.68 3.73 12.49
CA ALA A 606 17.20 2.50 13.13
C ALA A 606 16.30 2.78 14.34
N LYS A 607 16.62 3.81 15.15
CA LYS A 607 15.75 4.29 16.25
C LYS A 607 14.41 4.82 15.73
N TYR A 608 14.41 5.54 14.61
CA TYR A 608 13.19 6.02 13.96
C TYR A 608 12.28 4.85 13.52
N LEU A 609 12.84 3.84 12.85
CA LEU A 609 12.09 2.63 12.49
C LEU A 609 11.58 1.87 13.72
N ALA A 610 12.41 1.75 14.75
CA ALA A 610 12.02 1.11 16.01
C ALA A 610 10.85 1.85 16.68
N ASN A 611 10.88 3.19 16.78
CA ASN A 611 9.77 3.99 17.33
C ASN A 611 8.44 3.80 16.56
N ILE A 612 8.50 3.60 15.23
CA ILE A 612 7.31 3.37 14.40
C ILE A 612 6.74 1.98 14.63
N TYR A 613 7.60 0.97 14.81
CA TYR A 613 7.17 -0.42 14.97
C TYR A 613 6.91 -0.84 16.43
N GLU A 614 7.45 -0.12 17.42
CA GLU A 614 7.30 -0.40 18.86
C GLU A 614 5.85 -0.72 19.28
N PRO A 615 4.80 0.04 18.86
CA PRO A 615 3.43 -0.27 19.28
C PRO A 615 2.96 -1.66 18.83
N TYR A 616 3.52 -2.16 17.72
CA TYR A 616 3.22 -3.46 17.12
C TYR A 616 4.16 -4.56 17.61
N THR A 617 5.45 -4.27 17.82
CA THR A 617 6.45 -5.25 18.26
C THR A 617 6.34 -5.60 19.75
N PHE A 618 5.69 -4.75 20.55
CA PHE A 618 5.30 -5.01 21.94
C PHE A 618 3.78 -5.24 22.09
N TYR A 619 3.09 -5.61 21.02
CA TYR A 619 1.64 -5.82 21.07
C TYR A 619 1.28 -7.16 21.72
N GLY A 620 0.66 -7.13 22.90
CA GLY A 620 0.12 -8.31 23.59
C GLY A 620 -1.29 -8.71 23.17
N GLY A 621 -1.90 -8.04 22.17
CA GLY A 621 -3.17 -8.46 21.57
C GLY A 621 -2.99 -9.65 20.62
N ARG A 622 -3.96 -10.56 20.60
CA ARG A 622 -4.02 -11.75 19.74
C ARG A 622 -5.41 -11.82 19.12
N PHE A 623 -5.50 -11.85 17.80
CA PHE A 623 -6.78 -11.70 17.10
C PHE A 623 -7.50 -13.04 16.97
N ASP A 624 -8.66 -13.18 17.62
CA ASP A 624 -9.54 -14.32 17.42
C ASP A 624 -10.05 -14.36 15.97
N ASN A 625 -10.14 -15.55 15.40
CA ASN A 625 -10.60 -15.77 14.04
C ASN A 625 -11.75 -16.79 14.00
N SER A 626 -12.55 -16.89 15.08
CA SER A 626 -13.60 -17.91 15.21
C SER A 626 -14.71 -17.77 14.15
N ASN A 627 -15.07 -16.56 13.73
CA ASN A 627 -15.98 -16.30 12.61
C ASN A 627 -15.33 -16.75 11.29
N THR A 628 -14.06 -16.40 11.06
CA THR A 628 -13.28 -16.80 9.88
C THR A 628 -13.18 -18.33 9.79
N GLN A 629 -12.92 -19.03 10.90
CA GLN A 629 -12.93 -20.49 10.96
C GLN A 629 -14.30 -21.05 10.59
N ARG A 630 -15.38 -20.57 11.23
CA ARG A 630 -16.76 -21.01 10.90
C ARG A 630 -17.17 -20.72 9.45
N LEU A 631 -16.60 -19.70 8.82
CA LEU A 631 -16.77 -19.44 7.38
C LEU A 631 -16.11 -20.57 6.57
N MET A 632 -14.87 -20.94 6.89
CA MET A 632 -14.15 -22.04 6.24
C MET A 632 -14.78 -23.41 6.48
N ASP A 633 -15.23 -23.69 7.71
CA ASP A 633 -15.90 -24.95 8.08
C ASP A 633 -17.17 -25.18 7.24
N SER A 634 -17.82 -24.09 6.84
CA SER A 634 -19.06 -24.09 6.06
C SER A 634 -18.86 -24.09 4.53
N MET A 635 -17.62 -24.28 4.06
CA MET A 635 -17.27 -24.51 2.67
C MET A 635 -17.25 -26.02 2.36
N SER A 636 -17.61 -26.39 1.14
CA SER A 636 -17.40 -27.76 0.65
C SER A 636 -15.89 -28.05 0.48
N GLU A 637 -15.48 -29.32 0.47
CA GLU A 637 -14.06 -29.68 0.28
C GLU A 637 -13.51 -29.15 -1.05
N GLY A 638 -14.29 -29.19 -2.13
CA GLY A 638 -13.91 -28.61 -3.42
C GLY A 638 -13.74 -27.08 -3.39
N GLU A 639 -14.47 -26.39 -2.50
CA GLU A 639 -14.24 -24.97 -2.24
C GLU A 639 -13.03 -24.74 -1.35
N LYS A 640 -12.77 -25.57 -0.32
CA LYS A 640 -11.55 -25.47 0.51
C LYS A 640 -10.30 -25.68 -0.34
N MET A 641 -10.31 -26.63 -1.27
CA MET A 641 -9.20 -26.81 -2.22
C MET A 641 -8.97 -25.60 -3.15
N LYS A 642 -10.02 -24.85 -3.49
CA LYS A 642 -9.95 -23.75 -4.48
C LYS A 642 -9.92 -22.35 -3.86
N PHE A 643 -10.36 -22.20 -2.62
CA PHE A 643 -10.51 -20.92 -1.90
C PHE A 643 -10.20 -21.10 -0.39
N GLY A 644 -9.36 -22.06 -0.01
CA GLY A 644 -8.96 -22.25 1.38
C GLY A 644 -8.10 -21.11 1.93
N PHE A 645 -8.17 -20.90 3.24
CA PHE A 645 -7.45 -19.84 3.94
C PHE A 645 -7.06 -20.28 5.37
N ASP A 646 -6.69 -21.56 5.50
CA ASP A 646 -6.25 -22.15 6.77
C ASP A 646 -4.87 -21.61 7.17
N VAL A 647 -4.86 -20.56 7.97
CA VAL A 647 -3.64 -19.99 8.59
C VAL A 647 -2.96 -20.96 9.56
N GLY A 648 -3.67 -21.98 10.05
CA GLY A 648 -3.12 -23.06 10.86
C GLY A 648 -2.17 -23.97 10.09
N SER A 649 -2.35 -24.07 8.76
CA SER A 649 -1.53 -24.91 7.88
C SER A 649 -0.19 -24.28 7.45
N ILE A 650 0.10 -23.04 7.82
CA ILE A 650 1.32 -22.33 7.39
C ILE A 650 2.55 -22.92 8.10
N ASP A 651 3.43 -23.59 7.35
CA ASP A 651 4.81 -23.83 7.78
C ASP A 651 5.59 -22.50 7.72
N TRP A 652 5.81 -21.88 8.89
CA TRP A 652 6.55 -20.62 8.98
C TRP A 652 7.99 -20.71 8.49
N LYS A 653 8.65 -21.87 8.59
CA LYS A 653 10.02 -22.04 8.11
C LYS A 653 10.05 -22.03 6.58
N ASP A 654 9.20 -22.83 5.94
CA ASP A 654 9.11 -22.83 4.48
C ASP A 654 8.62 -21.48 3.94
N TYR A 655 7.55 -20.92 4.53
CA TYR A 655 6.98 -19.66 4.07
C TYR A 655 7.98 -18.49 4.20
N ILE A 656 8.72 -18.36 5.31
CA ILE A 656 9.70 -17.28 5.46
C ILE A 656 10.93 -17.52 4.57
N THR A 657 11.56 -18.70 4.66
CA THR A 657 12.86 -18.98 4.02
C THR A 657 12.75 -19.22 2.52
N ASN A 658 11.74 -19.95 2.05
CA ASN A 658 11.66 -20.42 0.66
C ASN A 658 10.64 -19.65 -0.20
N VAL A 659 9.62 -19.04 0.41
CA VAL A 659 8.57 -18.29 -0.31
C VAL A 659 8.78 -16.78 -0.21
N HIS A 660 8.76 -16.23 1.01
CA HIS A 660 8.67 -14.80 1.27
C HIS A 660 10.00 -14.08 1.00
N ILE A 661 11.12 -14.47 1.61
CA ILE A 661 12.40 -13.78 1.38
C ILE A 661 12.84 -13.88 -0.11
N PRO A 662 12.70 -15.02 -0.81
CA PRO A 662 12.96 -15.09 -2.25
C PRO A 662 11.98 -14.24 -3.08
N GLY A 663 10.71 -14.16 -2.68
CA GLY A 663 9.71 -13.25 -3.25
C GLY A 663 10.11 -11.78 -3.12
N LEU A 664 10.52 -11.37 -1.92
CA LEU A 664 10.99 -10.02 -1.58
C LEU A 664 12.23 -9.62 -2.42
N ARG A 665 13.21 -10.52 -2.54
CA ARG A 665 14.35 -10.35 -3.46
C ARG A 665 13.88 -10.21 -4.91
N ARG A 666 12.97 -11.07 -5.37
CA ARG A 666 12.51 -11.11 -6.77
C ARG A 666 11.62 -9.93 -7.16
N HIS A 667 10.81 -9.37 -6.26
CA HIS A 667 9.78 -8.40 -6.61
C HIS A 667 10.06 -6.97 -6.09
N VAL A 668 10.82 -6.83 -5.00
CA VAL A 668 11.07 -5.52 -4.36
C VAL A 668 12.54 -5.08 -4.48
N MET A 669 13.50 -6.02 -4.58
CA MET A 669 14.92 -5.68 -4.79
C MET A 669 15.33 -5.53 -6.28
N LYS A 670 14.45 -5.85 -7.24
CA LYS A 670 14.70 -5.60 -8.68
C LYS A 670 15.00 -4.11 -8.90
N GLY A 671 16.23 -3.81 -9.32
CA GLY A 671 16.77 -2.45 -9.48
C GLY A 671 17.86 -2.06 -8.48
N ARG A 672 18.17 -2.88 -7.46
CA ARG A 672 19.27 -2.63 -6.49
C ARG A 672 20.34 -3.73 -6.48
N GLY A 673 20.76 -4.15 -7.68
CA GLY A 673 21.97 -4.95 -7.90
C GLY A 673 21.98 -6.33 -7.24
N MET A 674 21.35 -7.32 -7.86
CA MET A 674 21.67 -8.74 -7.63
C MET A 674 21.77 -9.45 -8.97
N CYS A 675 22.87 -10.17 -9.18
CA CYS A 675 23.02 -11.22 -10.18
C CYS A 675 23.01 -12.56 -9.44
N GLY A 676 22.37 -13.58 -10.01
CA GLY A 676 22.21 -14.91 -9.39
C GLY A 676 20.91 -15.03 -8.62
#